data_AF-A0A2N9BH18-F1
#
_entry.id   AF-A0A2N9BH18-F1
#
_cell.length_a   1.000
_cell.length_b   1.000
_cell.length_c   1.000
_cell.angle_alpha   90.00
_cell.angle_beta   90.00
_cell.angle_gamma   90.00
#
_symmetry.space_group_name_H-M   'P 1'
#
loop_
_entity.id
_entity.type
_entity.pdbx_description
1 polymer ?
#
loop_
_entity_poly.entity_id
_entity_poly.type
_entity_poly.pdbx_seq_one_letter_code
_entity_poly.pdbx_strand_id
1 'polypeptide(L)'
;MRRRARSILAVGALLIGGASIAPIAQAQPDSSPPSDPDEVKVFRADVTREQVPLLLAAGQDGHELGEQVPEKGTATIEVYLTDQQAKKLSKQGVDLTEHDLSTRAEARVEDAAEGVFRPYSGKGGLKEEILRTAQEHPGLTKVVSIGKTVRGQDILALKLTKGAKRTKDGSKPSVLYLSNQHAREWITPEMTRRLMHHYLDNYNKDRRVKKIVDSTELWFVLSANPDGYDHTHAGDANRLWRKNLRDVNGDGTIGTGDGVDLNRNFAYKWGYDDEGSSPNPASETYRGAGPGSEPETKALDAFERRIGFTYGINYHSAAELLLYGVGWQVATPTPDDVLYEALAGTPENSAIPGYHPQLSSELYTTNGEADGHAANVNGMAMFTPEMSTCQSASNADPDDEWKASDCRSIFTFPDDEKLIQQEFAKNVPFALSVAESAAHPDRPSSSVGLSAADFTPAAFPVSYSRGADQEVSVVARRSLRDKELKYRVNGGRTEDMTLKPWKGGETYGGEDNLYFDEYRAKVKDGDPGDKVEVWFTGETRNGKKVSSERFTYTVAQRPKADTLVVAEEGAAATQAQKYVDALKANGRKALVWDVAERGAPDALGVLSHFDTVVHYTGASVPGNATQIQLRAFLNEGGRLIEAGEQAGGSVDLGGGALSDDFSQYYLGAYSRTSAAGATGFTGSGELGGFSGPLAAAPGNPLDKAGRYGVTSDELPADEFPQFASKGAGQFAGAVNPFGPYAGSWMAAAVHTDDAYKRLTRTVDLTGVAAADKPTLRTQLMWDTEPGYDNVLVEAHTAGADDWTTLPEAGGATKTAVPAECGGGFYVREHPWLKHYLTLSDDGCTATGSTGSWNSLTGASGGWQRVDFDLSAYAGKTVEVSISYVTDPGTGGHGVLADDASLVVGGTAKETEGFETSLGAWKAAGPPAGSPAVLKDWSRTGALFQTHGAVTTDDTVLLGFGLEHVATAADRAALMRKALASLDV
;
A
#
# COMPACT_ATOMS: atom_id res chain seq x y z
N MET A 1 37.55 5.37 71.26
CA MET A 1 38.69 6.05 71.92
C MET A 1 38.72 7.50 71.45
N ARG A 2 38.62 8.46 72.39
CA ARG A 2 39.06 9.89 72.36
C ARG A 2 38.81 10.70 71.06
N ARG A 3 38.29 11.93 71.05
CA ARG A 3 37.98 13.00 72.03
C ARG A 3 37.34 14.10 71.14
N ARG A 4 36.17 14.65 71.45
CA ARG A 4 35.91 15.88 72.24
C ARG A 4 35.49 17.07 71.37
N ALA A 5 34.51 17.78 71.95
CA ALA A 5 34.41 19.24 72.08
C ALA A 5 33.90 20.02 70.86
N ARG A 6 33.12 21.09 71.02
CA ARG A 6 32.25 21.65 72.08
C ARG A 6 31.72 22.94 71.43
N SER A 7 30.41 23.15 71.51
CA SER A 7 29.74 24.35 72.03
C SER A 7 30.47 25.71 71.98
N ILE A 8 29.77 26.79 71.59
CA ILE A 8 29.29 27.88 72.50
C ILE A 8 28.83 29.15 71.74
N LEU A 9 27.58 29.52 72.05
CA LEU A 9 26.96 30.84 72.27
C LEU A 9 27.11 32.02 71.28
N ALA A 10 25.97 32.40 70.69
CA ALA A 10 24.96 33.37 71.20
C ALA A 10 25.21 34.90 71.20
N VAL A 11 24.04 35.56 71.10
CA VAL A 11 23.67 36.95 71.39
C VAL A 11 23.90 37.90 70.22
N GLY A 12 22.91 38.62 69.68
CA GLY A 12 21.53 38.81 70.08
C GLY A 12 21.02 40.14 69.54
N ALA A 13 19.72 40.16 69.22
CA ALA A 13 18.79 41.26 69.47
C ALA A 13 18.56 42.38 68.43
N LEU A 14 17.29 42.41 67.99
CA LEU A 14 16.36 43.54 67.80
C LEU A 14 16.39 44.32 66.45
N LEU A 15 15.35 44.16 65.59
CA LEU A 15 14.09 44.97 65.50
C LEU A 15 14.32 46.26 64.67
N ILE A 16 13.56 46.72 63.65
CA ILE A 16 12.16 46.58 63.19
C ILE A 16 12.10 46.96 61.69
N GLY A 17 11.26 46.28 60.89
CA GLY A 17 10.33 46.98 59.97
C GLY A 17 10.51 46.83 58.45
N GLY A 18 9.49 46.27 57.79
CA GLY A 18 9.16 46.59 56.39
C GLY A 18 9.21 45.41 55.43
N ALA A 19 8.05 44.85 55.12
CA ALA A 19 7.85 43.70 54.24
C ALA A 19 8.04 44.03 52.75
N SER A 20 8.75 43.18 52.02
CA SER A 20 8.35 42.60 50.72
C SER A 20 9.42 41.59 50.27
N ILE A 21 9.00 40.33 50.10
CA ILE A 21 9.85 39.20 49.74
C ILE A 21 10.21 39.34 48.26
N ALA A 22 11.49 39.47 47.95
CA ALA A 22 12.02 39.18 46.62
C ALA A 22 12.43 37.70 46.61
N PRO A 23 11.79 36.81 45.84
CA PRO A 23 12.32 35.48 45.58
C PRO A 23 13.46 35.62 44.57
N ILE A 24 14.64 35.13 44.97
CA ILE A 24 15.72 34.75 44.07
C ILE A 24 15.16 33.61 43.22
N ALA A 25 14.85 33.90 41.96
CA ALA A 25 14.35 32.90 41.02
C ALA A 25 15.45 31.85 40.76
N GLN A 26 15.18 30.63 41.22
CA GLN A 26 15.76 29.44 40.62
C GLN A 26 15.29 29.41 39.16
N ALA A 27 16.23 29.44 38.22
CA ALA A 27 15.92 29.22 36.82
C ALA A 27 15.40 27.79 36.66
N GLN A 28 14.10 27.67 36.35
CA GLN A 28 13.55 26.50 35.67
C GLN A 28 14.20 26.41 34.29
N PRO A 29 14.63 25.23 33.82
CA PRO A 29 14.82 25.01 32.40
C PRO A 29 13.44 24.78 31.77
N ASP A 30 12.71 25.87 31.49
CA ASP A 30 11.56 25.83 30.58
C ASP A 30 12.09 26.05 29.17
N SER A 31 12.49 24.97 28.51
CA SER A 31 12.46 24.84 27.06
C SER A 31 12.71 23.37 26.72
N SER A 32 11.66 22.65 26.34
CA SER A 32 11.81 21.43 25.56
C SER A 32 12.73 21.73 24.36
N PRO A 33 13.65 20.82 23.99
CA PRO A 33 14.44 21.00 22.78
C PRO A 33 13.50 21.26 21.59
N PRO A 34 13.90 22.08 20.58
CA PRO A 34 13.13 22.17 19.35
C PRO A 34 12.94 20.77 18.76
N SER A 35 11.70 20.43 18.40
CA SER A 35 11.34 19.14 17.78
C SER A 35 12.17 18.92 16.52
N ASP A 36 12.69 17.70 16.36
CA ASP A 36 13.45 17.31 15.18
C ASP A 36 12.48 17.20 13.99
N PRO A 37 12.69 17.95 12.88
CA PRO A 37 11.83 17.84 11.69
C PRO A 37 11.79 16.42 11.09
N ASP A 38 12.78 15.58 11.41
CA ASP A 38 12.89 14.18 10.98
C ASP A 38 12.28 13.19 12.00
N GLU A 39 11.67 13.68 13.08
CA GLU A 39 10.93 12.84 14.03
C GLU A 39 9.65 12.29 13.37
N VAL A 40 9.49 10.96 13.36
CA VAL A 40 8.21 10.32 13.02
C VAL A 40 7.27 10.51 14.19
N LYS A 41 6.15 11.18 13.94
CA LYS A 41 5.12 11.49 14.94
C LYS A 41 3.82 10.79 14.61
N VAL A 42 2.87 10.92 15.52
CA VAL A 42 1.54 10.35 15.42
C VAL A 42 0.58 11.44 15.01
N PHE A 43 -0.20 11.19 13.96
CA PHE A 43 -1.31 12.05 13.59
C PHE A 43 -2.59 11.23 13.56
N ARG A 44 -3.71 11.88 13.89
CA ARG A 44 -5.06 11.36 13.66
C ARG A 44 -5.60 11.97 12.37
N ALA A 45 -5.98 11.12 11.44
CA ALA A 45 -6.45 11.48 10.11
C ALA A 45 -7.94 11.16 9.99
N ASP A 46 -8.80 12.15 9.73
CA ASP A 46 -10.18 11.88 9.30
C ASP A 46 -10.20 11.60 7.79
N VAL A 47 -10.38 10.33 7.46
CA VAL A 47 -10.12 9.78 6.12
C VAL A 47 -11.42 9.30 5.49
N THR A 48 -11.65 9.69 4.24
CA THR A 48 -12.70 9.13 3.37
C THR A 48 -12.16 7.95 2.57
N ARG A 49 -13.04 7.07 2.06
CA ARG A 49 -12.63 5.88 1.28
C ARG A 49 -11.82 6.25 0.02
N GLU A 50 -12.07 7.43 -0.55
CA GLU A 50 -11.32 7.96 -1.71
C GLU A 50 -9.90 8.40 -1.35
N GLN A 51 -9.61 8.62 -0.07
CA GLN A 51 -8.32 9.07 0.44
C GLN A 51 -7.43 7.93 0.95
N VAL A 52 -7.95 6.70 1.03
CA VAL A 52 -7.17 5.51 1.42
C VAL A 52 -5.93 5.29 0.54
N PRO A 53 -6.00 5.37 -0.81
CA PRO A 53 -4.81 5.23 -1.66
C PRO A 53 -3.72 6.26 -1.38
N LEU A 54 -4.10 7.45 -0.89
CA LEU A 54 -3.16 8.52 -0.56
C LEU A 54 -2.27 8.15 0.63
N LEU A 55 -2.88 7.52 1.63
CA LEU A 55 -2.22 7.12 2.86
C LEU A 55 -1.31 5.91 2.61
N LEU A 56 -1.75 4.96 1.78
CA LEU A 56 -0.91 3.86 1.27
C LEU A 56 0.31 4.41 0.50
N ALA A 57 0.11 5.36 -0.41
CA ALA A 57 1.18 6.01 -1.15
C ALA A 57 2.15 6.83 -0.25
N ALA A 58 1.67 7.32 0.89
CA ALA A 58 2.48 7.95 1.93
C ALA A 58 3.24 6.93 2.81
N GLY A 59 3.24 5.65 2.43
CA GLY A 59 3.95 4.57 3.12
C GLY A 59 3.30 4.17 4.45
N GLN A 60 2.03 4.52 4.65
CA GLN A 60 1.27 4.11 5.83
C GLN A 60 0.85 2.65 5.73
N ASP A 61 0.78 2.00 6.88
CA ASP A 61 0.32 0.62 7.01
C ASP A 61 -1.17 0.57 6.63
N GLY A 62 -1.53 -0.30 5.67
CA GLY A 62 -2.88 -0.29 5.07
C GLY A 62 -4.01 -0.80 5.95
N HIS A 63 -3.70 -1.37 7.12
CA HIS A 63 -4.73 -1.87 8.04
C HIS A 63 -5.73 -0.81 8.48
N GLU A 64 -5.23 0.35 8.91
CA GLU A 64 -6.10 1.40 9.45
C GLU A 64 -7.03 1.96 8.35
N LEU A 65 -6.66 1.77 7.09
CA LEU A 65 -7.29 2.37 5.93
C LEU A 65 -8.46 1.56 5.37
N GLY A 66 -8.40 0.23 5.43
CA GLY A 66 -9.35 -0.66 4.74
C GLY A 66 -10.65 -0.93 5.50
N GLU A 67 -10.58 -1.22 6.80
CA GLU A 67 -11.75 -1.67 7.58
C GLU A 67 -12.46 -0.55 8.34
N GLN A 68 -11.74 0.53 8.68
CA GLN A 68 -12.28 1.58 9.55
C GLN A 68 -13.04 2.67 8.77
N VAL A 69 -12.74 2.84 7.48
CA VAL A 69 -13.26 3.94 6.67
C VAL A 69 -14.61 3.57 6.01
N PRO A 70 -15.73 4.20 6.40
CA PRO A 70 -17.04 3.83 5.87
C PRO A 70 -17.20 4.22 4.39
N GLU A 71 -18.09 3.52 3.66
CA GLU A 71 -18.42 3.85 2.25
C GLU A 71 -18.86 5.31 2.04
N LYS A 72 -19.38 5.94 3.09
CA LYS A 72 -19.78 7.36 3.12
C LYS A 72 -19.41 7.97 4.45
N GLY A 73 -18.74 9.12 4.43
CA GLY A 73 -18.26 9.82 5.62
C GLY A 73 -16.75 9.67 5.79
N THR A 74 -16.26 10.02 6.97
CA THR A 74 -14.86 9.88 7.36
C THR A 74 -14.73 8.90 8.52
N ALA A 75 -13.56 8.27 8.65
CA ALA A 75 -13.12 7.62 9.87
C ALA A 75 -11.81 8.22 10.34
N THR A 76 -11.67 8.38 11.66
CA THR A 76 -10.42 8.80 12.26
C THR A 76 -9.48 7.62 12.36
N ILE A 77 -8.38 7.66 11.64
CA ILE A 77 -7.29 6.68 11.69
C ILE A 77 -6.04 7.31 12.30
N GLU A 78 -5.09 6.51 12.74
CA GLU A 78 -3.76 6.92 13.13
C GLU A 78 -2.77 6.74 11.97
N VAL A 79 -1.85 7.69 11.82
CA VAL A 79 -0.80 7.64 10.80
C VAL A 79 0.52 8.13 11.37
N TYR A 80 1.60 7.53 10.85
CA TYR A 80 2.98 7.69 11.27
C TYR A 80 3.72 8.50 10.26
N LEU A 81 3.83 9.77 10.57
CA LEU A 81 4.26 10.75 9.62
C LEU A 81 5.33 11.59 10.28
N THR A 82 6.41 11.85 9.55
CA THR A 82 7.20 13.02 9.87
C THR A 82 6.32 14.26 9.72
N ASP A 83 6.75 15.37 10.32
CA ASP A 83 6.10 16.67 10.13
C ASP A 83 5.94 17.02 8.64
N GLN A 84 6.82 16.47 7.81
CA GLN A 84 6.81 16.58 6.35
C GLN A 84 5.68 15.73 5.73
N GLN A 85 5.59 14.43 6.05
CA GLN A 85 4.56 13.54 5.52
C GLN A 85 3.14 13.85 6.05
N ALA A 86 3.02 14.47 7.23
CA ALA A 86 1.72 14.89 7.78
C ALA A 86 1.15 16.10 7.05
N LYS A 87 2.05 16.99 6.61
CA LYS A 87 1.65 18.10 5.76
C LYS A 87 1.22 17.53 4.43
N LYS A 88 2.09 16.80 3.72
CA LYS A 88 1.76 16.00 2.52
C LYS A 88 0.32 15.52 2.46
N LEU A 89 -0.10 14.71 3.42
CA LEU A 89 -1.45 14.14 3.44
C LEU A 89 -2.55 15.16 3.77
N SER A 90 -2.28 16.12 4.66
CA SER A 90 -3.21 17.23 4.98
C SER A 90 -3.64 17.99 3.74
N LYS A 91 -2.73 18.03 2.77
CA LYS A 91 -2.89 18.83 1.57
C LYS A 91 -3.73 18.18 0.48
N GLN A 92 -3.73 16.87 0.43
CA GLN A 92 -4.67 16.10 -0.39
C GLN A 92 -6.07 16.01 0.20
N GLY A 93 -6.31 16.78 1.26
CA GLY A 93 -7.59 16.88 1.93
C GLY A 93 -7.79 15.87 3.06
N VAL A 94 -6.74 15.16 3.49
CA VAL A 94 -6.84 14.27 4.66
C VAL A 94 -6.75 15.10 5.93
N ASP A 95 -7.82 15.26 6.69
CA ASP A 95 -7.79 16.12 7.88
C ASP A 95 -6.94 15.49 8.99
N LEU A 96 -5.72 16.00 9.18
CA LEU A 96 -4.74 15.48 10.13
C LEU A 96 -4.57 16.39 11.34
N THR A 97 -4.64 15.78 12.52
CA THR A 97 -4.33 16.43 13.78
C THR A 97 -3.17 15.68 14.44
N GLU A 98 -2.06 16.37 14.69
CA GLU A 98 -0.96 15.82 15.48
C GLU A 98 -1.51 15.35 16.82
N HIS A 99 -1.27 14.09 17.15
CA HIS A 99 -1.79 13.46 18.34
C HIS A 99 -0.66 13.31 19.35
N ASP A 100 -0.58 14.32 20.21
CA ASP A 100 0.31 14.32 21.36
C ASP A 100 -0.47 14.29 22.67
N LEU A 101 0.20 13.75 23.68
CA LEU A 101 -0.34 13.73 25.03
C LEU A 101 -0.15 15.11 25.66
N SER A 102 -1.21 15.64 26.29
CA SER A 102 -1.04 16.79 27.18
C SER A 102 -0.02 16.45 28.28
N THR A 103 0.71 17.42 28.81
CA THR A 103 1.67 17.20 29.93
C THR A 103 1.04 16.47 31.12
N ARG A 104 -0.27 16.65 31.36
CA ARG A 104 -0.98 15.93 32.41
C ARG A 104 -1.25 14.46 32.03
N ALA A 105 -1.47 14.17 30.76
CA ALA A 105 -1.62 12.80 30.26
C ALA A 105 -0.26 12.09 30.22
N GLU A 106 0.80 12.76 29.77
CA GLU A 106 2.18 12.26 29.85
C GLU A 106 2.55 11.88 31.29
N ALA A 107 2.32 12.78 32.24
CA ALA A 107 2.57 12.48 33.65
C ALA A 107 1.74 11.30 34.17
N ARG A 108 0.49 11.12 33.71
CA ARG A 108 -0.32 9.95 34.09
C ARG A 108 0.25 8.66 33.51
N VAL A 109 0.66 8.69 32.25
CA VAL A 109 1.28 7.55 31.56
C VAL A 109 2.60 7.17 32.23
N GLU A 110 3.43 8.16 32.56
CA GLU A 110 4.70 7.94 33.28
C GLU A 110 4.46 7.43 34.71
N ASP A 111 3.51 8.00 35.45
CA ASP A 111 3.16 7.55 36.80
C ASP A 111 2.59 6.11 36.83
N ALA A 112 1.87 5.71 35.77
CA ALA A 112 1.26 4.38 35.62
C ALA A 112 2.20 3.34 34.96
N ALA A 113 3.37 3.74 34.47
CA ALA A 113 4.31 2.83 33.83
C ALA A 113 5.02 1.95 34.87
N GLU A 114 4.89 0.63 34.73
CA GLU A 114 5.47 -0.35 35.66
C GLU A 114 6.90 -0.79 35.28
N GLY A 115 7.42 -0.35 34.13
CA GLY A 115 8.75 -0.67 33.64
C GLY A 115 8.90 -2.12 33.17
N VAL A 116 7.84 -2.68 32.56
CA VAL A 116 7.83 -4.05 32.02
C VAL A 116 8.65 -4.11 30.74
N PHE A 117 8.50 -3.12 29.85
CA PHE A 117 9.29 -3.01 28.64
C PHE A 117 10.74 -2.65 28.94
N ARG A 118 11.68 -3.39 28.34
CA ARG A 118 13.12 -3.27 28.62
C ARG A 118 13.91 -3.32 27.33
N PRO A 119 15.03 -2.58 27.23
CA PRO A 119 15.88 -2.63 26.05
C PRO A 119 16.43 -4.03 25.81
N TYR A 120 16.88 -4.29 24.58
CA TYR A 120 17.52 -5.55 24.24
C TYR A 120 18.88 -5.67 24.92
N SER A 121 19.70 -4.62 24.79
CA SER A 121 21.03 -4.55 25.37
C SER A 121 21.02 -3.92 26.77
N GLY A 122 22.21 -3.77 27.35
CA GLY A 122 22.37 -3.20 28.70
C GLY A 122 22.09 -4.18 29.84
N LYS A 123 22.29 -3.70 31.06
CA LYS A 123 22.12 -4.48 32.29
C LYS A 123 20.64 -4.70 32.56
N GLY A 124 20.22 -5.95 32.72
CA GLY A 124 18.82 -6.31 32.96
C GLY A 124 17.95 -6.38 31.70
N GLY A 125 18.52 -6.09 30.52
CA GLY A 125 17.84 -6.17 29.22
C GLY A 125 17.59 -7.61 28.75
N LEU A 126 16.89 -7.73 27.63
CA LEU A 126 16.43 -9.02 27.09
C LEU A 126 17.59 -9.97 26.75
N LYS A 127 18.71 -9.44 26.23
CA LYS A 127 19.92 -10.23 25.93
C LYS A 127 20.45 -10.95 27.17
N GLU A 128 20.53 -10.26 28.31
CA GLU A 128 21.02 -10.84 29.55
C GLU A 128 20.05 -11.89 30.09
N GLU A 129 18.74 -11.65 29.98
CA GLU A 129 17.71 -12.60 30.38
C GLU A 129 17.78 -13.90 29.57
N ILE A 130 17.85 -13.82 28.23
CA ILE A 130 17.99 -15.00 27.36
C ILE A 130 19.19 -15.85 27.79
N LEU A 131 20.34 -15.22 28.03
CA LEU A 131 21.56 -15.90 28.44
C LEU A 131 21.44 -16.52 29.84
N ARG A 132 20.80 -15.82 30.78
CA ARG A 132 20.55 -16.30 32.15
C ARG A 132 19.60 -17.51 32.14
N THR A 133 18.48 -17.43 31.42
CA THR A 133 17.54 -18.55 31.25
C THR A 133 18.22 -19.79 30.67
N ALA A 134 19.18 -19.61 29.76
CA ALA A 134 19.97 -20.71 29.21
C ALA A 134 20.91 -21.39 30.23
N GLN A 135 21.37 -20.63 31.22
CA GLN A 135 22.23 -21.11 32.31
C GLN A 135 21.41 -21.81 33.40
N GLU A 136 20.22 -21.30 33.70
CA GLU A 136 19.32 -21.84 34.73
C GLU A 136 18.62 -23.14 34.28
N HIS A 137 18.36 -23.30 32.98
CA HIS A 137 17.64 -24.46 32.43
C HIS A 137 18.46 -25.31 31.44
N PRO A 138 19.72 -25.71 31.74
CA PRO A 138 20.66 -26.25 30.75
C PRO A 138 20.26 -27.61 30.15
N GLY A 139 19.30 -28.31 30.76
CA GLY A 139 18.72 -29.55 30.24
C GLY A 139 17.61 -29.35 29.21
N LEU A 140 17.03 -28.14 29.15
CA LEU A 140 15.94 -27.78 28.25
C LEU A 140 16.31 -26.69 27.26
N THR A 141 17.36 -25.89 27.52
CA THR A 141 17.65 -24.69 26.73
C THR A 141 19.06 -24.67 26.13
N LYS A 142 19.18 -23.98 24.98
CA LYS A 142 20.43 -23.65 24.29
C LYS A 142 20.26 -22.30 23.60
N VAL A 143 21.22 -21.39 23.74
CA VAL A 143 21.22 -20.10 23.03
C VAL A 143 22.26 -20.11 21.92
N VAL A 144 21.92 -19.50 20.80
CA VAL A 144 22.82 -19.25 19.67
C VAL A 144 22.65 -17.82 19.19
N SER A 145 23.73 -17.23 18.68
CA SER A 145 23.59 -16.08 17.77
C SER A 145 23.25 -16.63 16.37
N ILE A 146 22.23 -16.06 15.75
CA ILE A 146 21.83 -16.40 14.37
C ILE A 146 22.54 -15.53 13.34
N GLY A 147 23.02 -14.36 13.78
CA GLY A 147 23.77 -13.40 12.99
C GLY A 147 24.05 -12.14 13.78
N LYS A 148 24.50 -11.11 13.08
CA LYS A 148 24.78 -9.79 13.65
C LYS A 148 24.00 -8.72 12.90
N THR A 149 23.59 -7.69 13.61
CA THR A 149 22.95 -6.49 13.06
C THR A 149 23.94 -5.60 12.30
N VAL A 150 23.44 -4.54 11.66
CA VAL A 150 24.25 -3.49 11.01
C VAL A 150 25.29 -2.90 11.97
N ARG A 151 24.97 -2.70 13.26
CA ARG A 151 25.92 -2.20 14.28
C ARG A 151 26.68 -3.30 15.01
N GLY A 152 26.54 -4.56 14.60
CA GLY A 152 27.33 -5.69 15.09
C GLY A 152 26.78 -6.38 16.36
N GLN A 153 25.59 -6.02 16.82
CA GLN A 153 24.87 -6.66 17.91
C GLN A 153 24.47 -8.09 17.52
N ASP A 154 24.62 -9.05 18.43
CA ASP A 154 24.14 -10.42 18.16
C ASP A 154 22.62 -10.45 18.14
N ILE A 155 22.05 -11.09 17.13
CA ILE A 155 20.65 -11.52 17.12
C ILE A 155 20.60 -12.90 17.77
N LEU A 156 19.99 -13.01 18.95
CA LEU A 156 19.98 -14.25 19.74
C LEU A 156 18.69 -15.04 19.55
N ALA A 157 18.84 -16.36 19.36
CA ALA A 157 17.75 -17.32 19.42
C ALA A 157 17.93 -18.28 20.61
N LEU A 158 16.88 -18.52 21.39
CA LEU A 158 16.83 -19.54 22.41
C LEU A 158 16.05 -20.76 21.90
N LYS A 159 16.73 -21.90 21.82
CA LYS A 159 16.14 -23.22 21.62
C LYS A 159 15.63 -23.76 22.95
N LEU A 160 14.38 -24.22 22.97
CA LEU A 160 13.73 -24.93 24.07
C LEU A 160 13.27 -26.31 23.58
N THR A 161 13.91 -27.37 24.08
CA THR A 161 13.50 -28.76 23.86
C THR A 161 14.16 -29.66 24.90
N LYS A 162 13.56 -30.81 25.20
CA LYS A 162 14.22 -31.81 26.06
C LYS A 162 15.59 -32.20 25.49
N GLY A 163 16.64 -31.95 26.28
CA GLY A 163 18.02 -32.24 25.92
C GLY A 163 18.63 -31.24 24.93
N ALA A 164 18.20 -29.98 24.90
CA ALA A 164 18.55 -28.99 23.85
C ALA A 164 20.02 -28.94 23.42
N LYS A 165 20.98 -29.00 24.35
CA LYS A 165 22.42 -28.99 24.01
C LYS A 165 22.94 -30.29 23.37
N ARG A 166 22.21 -31.39 23.51
CA ARG A 166 22.53 -32.73 22.98
C ARG A 166 21.73 -33.08 21.73
N THR A 167 20.53 -32.50 21.58
CA THR A 167 19.67 -32.68 20.41
C THR A 167 20.22 -31.82 19.27
N LYS A 168 20.58 -32.45 18.14
CA LYS A 168 21.01 -31.74 16.93
C LYS A 168 19.90 -30.79 16.48
N ASP A 169 20.24 -29.55 16.16
CA ASP A 169 19.29 -28.56 15.64
C ASP A 169 18.59 -29.08 14.38
N GLY A 170 17.27 -28.90 14.30
CA GLY A 170 16.43 -29.39 13.20
C GLY A 170 16.20 -30.91 13.18
N SER A 171 16.60 -31.65 14.23
CA SER A 171 16.40 -33.11 14.27
C SER A 171 15.00 -33.55 14.73
N LYS A 172 14.19 -32.60 15.21
CA LYS A 172 12.77 -32.77 15.53
C LYS A 172 11.98 -31.73 14.74
N PRO A 173 10.65 -31.91 14.59
CA PRO A 173 9.79 -30.81 14.14
C PRO A 173 10.13 -29.54 14.92
N SER A 174 10.22 -28.42 14.22
CA SER A 174 10.72 -27.17 14.79
C SER A 174 9.72 -26.05 14.54
N VAL A 175 9.50 -25.22 15.55
CA VAL A 175 8.65 -24.01 15.48
C VAL A 175 9.45 -22.78 15.85
N LEU A 176 9.28 -21.71 15.08
CA LEU A 176 9.87 -20.41 15.34
C LEU A 176 8.81 -19.46 15.94
N TYR A 177 9.14 -18.83 17.06
CA TYR A 177 8.44 -17.66 17.57
C TYR A 177 9.39 -16.47 17.44
N LEU A 178 9.03 -15.55 16.56
CA LEU A 178 9.79 -14.37 16.16
C LEU A 178 9.01 -13.11 16.56
N SER A 179 9.71 -12.02 16.84
CA SER A 179 9.10 -10.74 17.17
C SER A 179 10.05 -9.58 16.87
N ASN A 180 9.49 -8.37 16.87
CA ASN A 180 10.23 -7.11 16.82
C ASN A 180 11.19 -7.03 15.63
N GLN A 181 10.66 -7.41 14.47
CA GLN A 181 11.25 -7.09 13.18
C GLN A 181 11.10 -5.59 12.87
N HIS A 182 9.98 -4.99 13.30
CA HIS A 182 9.86 -3.54 13.46
C HIS A 182 10.14 -3.13 14.91
N ALA A 183 10.96 -2.10 15.07
CA ALA A 183 11.51 -1.71 16.36
C ALA A 183 10.48 -1.13 17.35
N ARG A 184 9.50 -0.35 16.87
CA ARG A 184 8.48 0.32 17.70
C ARG A 184 7.45 -0.60 18.37
N GLU A 185 7.40 -1.87 18.01
CA GLU A 185 6.34 -2.82 18.39
C GLU A 185 6.65 -3.53 19.72
N TRP A 186 6.68 -2.77 20.82
CA TRP A 186 7.22 -3.20 22.13
C TRP A 186 6.45 -4.34 22.82
N ILE A 187 5.20 -4.59 22.46
CA ILE A 187 4.43 -5.72 23.00
C ILE A 187 4.95 -7.08 22.50
N THR A 188 5.55 -7.12 21.31
CA THR A 188 5.93 -8.37 20.63
C THR A 188 7.13 -9.09 21.27
N PRO A 189 8.20 -8.39 21.78
CA PRO A 189 9.22 -9.04 22.62
C PRO A 189 8.65 -9.62 23.90
N GLU A 190 7.70 -8.94 24.57
CA GLU A 190 7.10 -9.45 25.80
C GLU A 190 6.22 -10.68 25.54
N MET A 191 5.48 -10.72 24.42
CA MET A 191 4.72 -11.90 23.99
C MET A 191 5.62 -13.13 23.85
N THR A 192 6.69 -13.01 23.07
CA THR A 192 7.65 -14.10 22.83
C THR A 192 8.43 -14.48 24.09
N ARG A 193 8.80 -13.52 24.93
CA ARG A 193 9.49 -13.75 26.21
C ARG A 193 8.61 -14.50 27.20
N ARG A 194 7.37 -14.08 27.38
CA ARG A 194 6.40 -14.74 28.27
C ARG A 194 6.04 -16.13 27.77
N LEU A 195 5.94 -16.32 26.45
CA LEU A 195 5.70 -17.63 25.86
C LEU A 195 6.86 -18.59 26.15
N MET A 196 8.10 -18.15 25.99
CA MET A 196 9.29 -18.92 26.36
C MET A 196 9.23 -19.39 27.81
N HIS A 197 8.93 -18.48 28.75
CA HIS A 197 8.79 -18.83 30.17
C HIS A 197 7.58 -19.71 30.45
N HIS A 198 6.45 -19.51 29.77
CA HIS A 198 5.27 -20.35 29.90
C HIS A 198 5.58 -21.83 29.62
N TYR A 199 6.35 -22.12 28.56
CA TYR A 199 6.80 -23.49 28.29
C TYR A 199 7.72 -24.04 29.38
N LEU A 200 8.66 -23.23 29.89
CA LEU A 200 9.60 -23.65 30.95
C LEU A 200 8.87 -23.93 32.28
N ASP A 201 8.03 -23.00 32.71
CA ASP A 201 7.35 -23.03 34.00
C ASP A 201 6.28 -24.12 34.09
N ASN A 202 5.72 -24.51 32.94
CA ASN A 202 4.69 -25.54 32.84
C ASN A 202 5.21 -26.89 32.35
N TYR A 203 6.50 -27.03 31.99
CA TYR A 203 7.06 -28.28 31.49
C TYR A 203 6.84 -29.50 32.41
N ASN A 204 6.83 -29.30 33.73
CA ASN A 204 6.57 -30.36 34.71
C ASN A 204 5.15 -30.33 35.31
N LYS A 205 4.31 -29.37 34.90
CA LYS A 205 2.97 -29.15 35.46
C LYS A 205 1.85 -29.48 34.47
N ASP A 206 2.09 -29.22 33.20
CA ASP A 206 1.11 -29.39 32.12
C ASP A 206 1.56 -30.51 31.15
N ARG A 207 0.67 -31.48 30.92
CA ARG A 207 0.94 -32.63 30.04
C ARG A 207 1.02 -32.27 28.57
N ARG A 208 0.25 -31.28 28.11
CA ARG A 208 0.25 -30.75 26.74
C ARG A 208 1.59 -30.07 26.47
N VAL A 209 1.98 -29.11 27.32
CA VAL A 209 3.27 -28.40 27.25
C VAL A 209 4.42 -29.39 27.28
N LYS A 210 4.40 -30.34 28.23
CA LYS A 210 5.43 -31.38 28.31
C LYS A 210 5.59 -32.18 27.03
N LYS A 211 4.47 -32.60 26.43
CA LYS A 211 4.48 -33.38 25.18
C LYS A 211 5.10 -32.57 24.04
N ILE A 212 4.75 -31.30 23.91
CA ILE A 212 5.32 -30.39 22.90
C ILE A 212 6.84 -30.30 23.09
N VAL A 213 7.31 -29.90 24.28
CA VAL A 213 8.74 -29.72 24.58
C VAL A 213 9.56 -31.00 24.44
N ASP A 214 8.98 -32.16 24.74
CA ASP A 214 9.64 -33.45 24.58
C ASP A 214 9.82 -33.82 23.09
N SER A 215 8.86 -33.44 22.23
CA SER A 215 8.76 -33.90 20.83
C SER A 215 9.16 -32.87 19.77
N THR A 216 9.26 -31.59 20.12
CA THR A 216 9.45 -30.46 19.19
C THR A 216 10.65 -29.61 19.63
N GLU A 217 11.29 -28.89 18.70
CA GLU A 217 12.20 -27.79 19.01
C GLU A 217 11.44 -26.47 18.93
N LEU A 218 11.32 -25.75 20.04
CA LEU A 218 10.72 -24.41 20.06
C LEU A 218 11.86 -23.40 20.04
N TRP A 219 11.87 -22.47 19.10
CA TRP A 219 12.91 -21.46 18.97
C TRP A 219 12.30 -20.08 19.18
N PHE A 220 12.93 -19.28 20.03
CA PHE A 220 12.47 -17.94 20.39
C PHE A 220 13.52 -16.92 19.99
N VAL A 221 13.14 -15.97 19.13
CA VAL A 221 13.91 -14.77 18.79
C VAL A 221 13.11 -13.59 19.31
N LEU A 222 13.55 -13.00 20.43
CA LEU A 222 12.79 -11.94 21.11
C LEU A 222 12.91 -10.57 20.40
N SER A 223 13.91 -10.40 19.55
CA SER A 223 14.08 -9.21 18.71
C SER A 223 14.87 -9.59 17.47
N ALA A 224 14.24 -9.46 16.32
CA ALA A 224 14.85 -9.58 15.00
C ALA A 224 15.63 -8.33 14.60
N ASN A 225 15.26 -7.17 15.15
CA ASN A 225 15.91 -5.88 14.96
C ASN A 225 16.47 -5.30 16.29
N PRO A 226 17.47 -5.93 16.93
CA PRO A 226 18.00 -5.44 18.20
C PRO A 226 18.52 -3.99 18.18
N ASP A 227 19.11 -3.57 17.06
CA ASP A 227 19.63 -2.21 16.91
C ASP A 227 18.51 -1.17 16.94
N GLY A 228 17.47 -1.36 16.11
CA GLY A 228 16.31 -0.49 16.10
C GLY A 228 15.58 -0.51 17.45
N TYR A 229 15.42 -1.67 18.08
CA TYR A 229 14.75 -1.75 19.39
C TYR A 229 15.48 -0.97 20.47
N ASP A 230 16.81 -1.09 20.58
CA ASP A 230 17.58 -0.27 21.51
C ASP A 230 17.51 1.22 21.17
N HIS A 231 17.41 1.58 19.88
CA HIS A 231 17.23 2.96 19.45
C HIS A 231 15.90 3.56 19.94
N THR A 232 14.81 2.80 19.90
CA THR A 232 13.50 3.24 20.46
C THR A 232 13.52 3.48 21.96
N HIS A 233 14.48 2.89 22.69
CA HIS A 233 14.67 3.10 24.14
C HIS A 233 15.64 4.26 24.46
N ALA A 234 16.29 4.85 23.45
CA ALA A 234 17.30 5.88 23.66
C ALA A 234 16.71 7.25 24.03
N GLY A 235 15.42 7.47 23.75
CA GLY A 235 14.67 8.68 24.08
C GLY A 235 13.32 8.72 23.35
N ASP A 236 12.42 9.59 23.81
CA ASP A 236 11.01 9.62 23.35
C ASP A 236 10.85 9.95 21.87
N ALA A 237 11.76 10.75 21.29
CA ALA A 237 11.76 11.09 19.86
C ALA A 237 12.01 9.88 18.94
N ASN A 238 12.62 8.81 19.46
CA ASN A 238 12.92 7.62 18.67
C ASN A 238 11.89 6.50 18.89
N ARG A 239 10.90 6.70 19.79
CA ARG A 239 9.99 5.63 20.24
C ARG A 239 9.22 4.98 19.09
N LEU A 240 8.97 5.74 18.01
CA LEU A 240 8.19 5.30 16.85
C LEU A 240 9.05 4.83 15.67
N TRP A 241 10.37 4.73 15.84
CA TRP A 241 11.26 4.20 14.81
C TRP A 241 10.89 2.75 14.44
N ARG A 242 10.67 2.48 13.15
CA ARG A 242 10.28 1.16 12.63
C ARG A 242 11.46 0.33 12.13
N LYS A 243 12.27 0.92 11.25
CA LYS A 243 13.26 0.24 10.38
C LYS A 243 14.51 -0.24 11.14
N ASN A 244 15.46 -0.88 10.44
CA ASN A 244 16.81 -1.09 10.99
C ASN A 244 17.60 0.24 11.04
N LEU A 245 18.88 0.22 11.44
CA LEU A 245 19.72 1.44 11.54
C LEU A 245 20.79 1.53 10.43
N ARG A 246 20.47 1.10 9.21
CA ARG A 246 21.35 1.33 8.06
C ARG A 246 21.43 2.82 7.75
N ASP A 247 22.63 3.38 7.84
CA ASP A 247 22.95 4.70 7.29
C ASP A 247 22.98 4.60 5.75
N VAL A 248 21.90 5.01 5.10
CA VAL A 248 21.71 4.90 3.65
C VAL A 248 22.40 6.04 2.93
N ASN A 249 22.39 7.25 3.53
CA ASN A 249 22.94 8.45 2.93
C ASN A 249 24.46 8.62 3.19
N GLY A 250 25.01 7.90 4.18
CA GLY A 250 26.43 7.87 4.54
C GLY A 250 26.90 9.06 5.38
N ASP A 251 25.99 9.79 6.03
CA ASP A 251 26.32 10.99 6.80
C ASP A 251 26.72 10.72 8.26
N GLY A 252 26.54 9.48 8.73
CA GLY A 252 26.90 9.03 10.08
C GLY A 252 25.88 9.33 11.16
N THR A 253 24.73 9.90 10.81
CA THR A 253 23.54 10.13 11.64
C THR A 253 22.44 9.15 11.22
N ILE A 254 21.43 8.95 12.07
CA ILE A 254 20.26 8.14 11.69
C ILE A 254 19.04 9.06 11.81
N GLY A 255 18.33 9.26 10.71
CA GLY A 255 17.11 10.06 10.63
C GLY A 255 16.28 9.72 9.40
N THR A 256 15.53 10.69 8.88
CA THR A 256 14.75 10.53 7.64
C THR A 256 15.66 10.10 6.48
N GLY A 257 15.24 9.09 5.73
CA GLY A 257 16.05 8.54 4.62
C GLY A 257 16.95 7.38 5.00
N ASP A 258 17.10 7.07 6.29
CA ASP A 258 17.89 5.95 6.79
C ASP A 258 17.02 4.76 7.23
N GLY A 259 17.67 3.61 7.36
CA GLY A 259 17.04 2.36 7.72
C GLY A 259 16.31 1.69 6.55
N VAL A 260 16.24 0.37 6.61
CA VAL A 260 15.50 -0.49 5.69
C VAL A 260 14.40 -1.20 6.46
N ASP A 261 13.21 -1.30 5.87
CA ASP A 261 12.14 -2.14 6.42
C ASP A 261 12.53 -3.62 6.23
N LEU A 262 12.84 -4.29 7.34
CA LEU A 262 13.23 -5.70 7.31
C LEU A 262 12.12 -6.61 6.80
N ASN A 263 10.84 -6.21 6.92
CA ASN A 263 9.68 -6.93 6.41
C ASN A 263 9.29 -6.53 4.98
N ARG A 264 10.16 -5.83 4.26
CA ARG A 264 10.11 -5.63 2.80
C ARG A 264 11.42 -6.06 2.11
N ASN A 265 12.37 -6.63 2.86
CA ASN A 265 13.72 -6.93 2.38
C ASN A 265 13.94 -8.40 2.04
N PHE A 266 12.98 -9.30 2.23
CA PHE A 266 13.12 -10.70 1.82
C PHE A 266 13.02 -10.87 0.31
N ALA A 267 13.52 -11.98 -0.24
CA ALA A 267 13.67 -12.15 -1.67
C ALA A 267 12.39 -12.56 -2.41
N TYR A 268 11.45 -13.19 -1.71
CA TYR A 268 10.17 -13.57 -2.29
C TYR A 268 9.39 -12.33 -2.73
N LYS A 269 9.14 -12.22 -4.03
CA LYS A 269 8.42 -11.10 -4.67
C LYS A 269 9.01 -9.72 -4.34
N TRP A 270 10.28 -9.65 -3.97
CA TRP A 270 10.94 -8.38 -3.65
C TRP A 270 10.81 -7.39 -4.82
N GLY A 271 10.20 -6.24 -4.56
CA GLY A 271 9.97 -5.23 -5.59
C GLY A 271 9.22 -5.76 -6.82
N TYR A 272 8.23 -6.63 -6.59
CA TYR A 272 7.34 -7.11 -7.65
C TYR A 272 6.63 -5.94 -8.37
N ASP A 273 6.30 -4.91 -7.60
CA ASP A 273 5.82 -3.59 -8.01
C ASP A 273 6.36 -2.52 -7.05
N ASP A 274 5.88 -1.28 -7.20
CA ASP A 274 6.13 -0.15 -6.33
C ASP A 274 4.99 0.20 -5.35
N GLU A 275 4.01 -0.70 -5.21
CA GLU A 275 2.89 -0.59 -4.28
C GLU A 275 3.17 -1.34 -2.97
N GLY A 276 3.63 -2.60 -3.05
CA GLY A 276 3.81 -3.46 -1.88
C GLY A 276 4.99 -3.08 -0.97
N SER A 277 5.87 -2.22 -1.46
CA SER A 277 6.98 -1.62 -0.72
C SER A 277 7.48 -0.38 -1.47
N SER A 278 8.41 0.40 -0.93
CA SER A 278 8.91 1.59 -1.61
C SER A 278 10.37 1.46 -2.06
N PRO A 279 10.75 1.96 -3.26
CA PRO A 279 12.16 2.13 -3.64
C PRO A 279 12.78 3.40 -3.03
N ASN A 280 11.99 4.27 -2.38
CA ASN A 280 12.46 5.52 -1.80
C ASN A 280 13.02 5.31 -0.37
N PRO A 281 14.30 5.63 -0.08
CA PRO A 281 14.89 5.51 1.26
C PRO A 281 14.17 6.26 2.38
N ALA A 282 13.47 7.37 2.05
CA ALA A 282 12.70 8.15 3.01
C ALA A 282 11.40 7.47 3.45
N SER A 283 10.95 6.43 2.75
CA SER A 283 9.75 5.68 3.13
C SER A 283 10.00 4.79 4.34
N GLU A 284 8.99 4.67 5.21
CA GLU A 284 8.95 3.67 6.29
C GLU A 284 8.89 2.23 5.75
N THR A 285 8.47 2.05 4.50
CA THR A 285 8.42 0.76 3.79
C THR A 285 9.56 0.60 2.77
N TYR A 286 10.66 1.34 2.93
CA TYR A 286 11.82 1.23 2.04
C TYR A 286 12.36 -0.21 1.99
N ARG A 287 12.31 -0.83 0.80
CA ARG A 287 12.64 -2.24 0.57
C ARG A 287 14.14 -2.56 0.58
N GLY A 288 15.00 -1.55 0.66
CA GLY A 288 16.45 -1.68 0.59
C GLY A 288 16.99 -1.66 -0.85
N ALA A 289 18.31 -1.74 -0.99
CA ALA A 289 18.99 -1.64 -2.30
C ALA A 289 18.93 -2.94 -3.13
N GLY A 290 18.36 -4.00 -2.59
CA GLY A 290 18.26 -5.32 -3.21
C GLY A 290 17.67 -6.35 -2.27
N PRO A 291 17.21 -7.51 -2.78
CA PRO A 291 16.65 -8.57 -1.95
C PRO A 291 17.71 -9.11 -0.98
N GLY A 292 17.35 -9.19 0.29
CA GLY A 292 18.20 -9.60 1.39
C GLY A 292 19.42 -8.70 1.55
N SER A 293 19.31 -7.39 1.26
CA SER A 293 20.43 -6.44 1.46
C SER A 293 20.89 -6.41 2.92
N GLU A 294 19.97 -6.55 3.87
CA GLU A 294 20.25 -6.36 5.30
C GLU A 294 20.85 -7.59 5.98
N PRO A 295 21.82 -7.39 6.90
CA PRO A 295 22.43 -8.50 7.63
C PRO A 295 21.43 -9.20 8.58
N GLU A 296 20.44 -8.48 9.10
CA GLU A 296 19.35 -9.04 9.90
C GLU A 296 18.49 -10.01 9.07
N THR A 297 18.01 -9.58 7.90
CA THR A 297 17.23 -10.40 6.97
C THR A 297 18.01 -11.62 6.50
N LYS A 298 19.29 -11.47 6.15
CA LYS A 298 20.18 -12.59 5.80
C LYS A 298 20.34 -13.58 6.95
N ALA A 299 20.42 -13.09 8.19
CA ALA A 299 20.56 -13.95 9.37
C ALA A 299 19.29 -14.78 9.62
N LEU A 300 18.11 -14.18 9.44
CA LEU A 300 16.83 -14.87 9.55
C LEU A 300 16.67 -15.93 8.45
N ASP A 301 16.88 -15.58 7.17
CA ASP A 301 16.77 -16.55 6.07
C ASP A 301 17.73 -17.75 6.27
N ALA A 302 19.00 -17.47 6.61
CA ALA A 302 19.98 -18.51 6.88
C ALA A 302 19.60 -19.37 8.10
N PHE A 303 18.98 -18.77 9.11
CA PHE A 303 18.51 -19.48 10.30
C PHE A 303 17.34 -20.41 9.97
N GLU A 304 16.35 -19.92 9.23
CA GLU A 304 15.19 -20.70 8.79
C GLU A 304 15.61 -21.92 7.99
N ARG A 305 16.45 -21.72 6.97
CA ARG A 305 17.00 -22.83 6.15
C ARG A 305 17.82 -23.82 6.97
N ARG A 306 18.62 -23.33 7.93
CA ARG A 306 19.49 -24.18 8.75
C ARG A 306 18.70 -25.11 9.66
N ILE A 307 17.61 -24.62 10.23
CA ILE A 307 16.78 -25.41 11.16
C ILE A 307 15.76 -26.26 10.40
N GLY A 308 15.21 -25.77 9.29
CA GLY A 308 14.11 -26.43 8.57
C GLY A 308 12.83 -26.41 9.41
N PHE A 309 12.39 -25.21 9.79
CA PHE A 309 11.16 -25.03 10.57
C PHE A 309 9.94 -25.54 9.80
N THR A 310 8.98 -26.09 10.55
CA THR A 310 7.72 -26.57 9.98
C THR A 310 6.65 -25.49 10.01
N TYR A 311 6.60 -24.76 11.13
CA TYR A 311 5.74 -23.59 11.32
C TYR A 311 6.49 -22.46 12.00
N GLY A 312 5.96 -21.24 11.91
CA GLY A 312 6.28 -20.21 12.88
C GLY A 312 5.22 -19.13 13.01
N ILE A 313 5.50 -18.24 13.94
CA ILE A 313 4.72 -17.04 14.20
C ILE A 313 5.70 -15.87 14.25
N ASN A 314 5.46 -14.86 13.42
CA ASN A 314 6.15 -13.58 13.48
C ASN A 314 5.19 -12.55 14.10
N TYR A 315 5.37 -12.26 15.38
CA TYR A 315 4.51 -11.31 16.10
C TYR A 315 4.84 -9.89 15.71
N HIS A 316 3.83 -9.19 15.20
CA HIS A 316 3.82 -7.77 14.92
C HIS A 316 2.79 -7.06 15.80
N SER A 317 2.75 -5.74 15.76
CA SER A 317 1.68 -4.94 16.36
C SER A 317 1.56 -3.63 15.60
N ALA A 318 0.39 -3.02 15.45
CA ALA A 318 -0.86 -3.35 16.10
C ALA A 318 -2.04 -3.23 15.13
N ALA A 319 -3.00 -4.14 15.27
CA ALA A 319 -4.18 -4.16 14.40
C ALA A 319 -5.31 -5.07 14.92
N GLU A 320 -4.99 -6.03 15.81
CA GLU A 320 -5.88 -7.14 16.15
C GLU A 320 -6.18 -8.02 14.94
N LEU A 321 -5.14 -8.43 14.21
CA LEU A 321 -5.25 -9.31 13.05
C LEU A 321 -4.48 -10.60 13.23
N LEU A 322 -4.90 -11.62 12.47
CA LEU A 322 -4.19 -12.87 12.34
C LEU A 322 -3.96 -13.19 10.86
N LEU A 323 -2.84 -12.70 10.34
CA LEU A 323 -2.51 -12.73 8.92
C LEU A 323 -1.76 -14.00 8.52
N TYR A 324 -1.93 -14.36 7.25
CA TYR A 324 -1.20 -15.43 6.57
C TYR A 324 -1.10 -15.14 5.07
N GLY A 325 -0.07 -15.69 4.43
CA GLY A 325 0.23 -15.41 3.03
C GLY A 325 -0.90 -15.77 2.04
N VAL A 326 -0.91 -15.17 0.85
CA VAL A 326 0.16 -14.31 0.28
C VAL A 326 -0.04 -12.81 0.56
N GLY A 327 1.06 -12.05 0.59
CA GLY A 327 1.03 -10.59 0.74
C GLY A 327 0.96 -9.80 -0.57
N TRP A 328 1.52 -10.32 -1.66
CA TRP A 328 1.85 -9.54 -2.88
C TRP A 328 0.75 -9.39 -3.92
N GLN A 329 -0.41 -10.04 -3.74
CA GLN A 329 -1.52 -9.92 -4.69
C GLN A 329 -2.84 -10.20 -3.99
N VAL A 330 -3.79 -9.27 -4.09
CA VAL A 330 -5.09 -9.42 -3.42
C VAL A 330 -5.94 -10.52 -4.05
N ALA A 331 -6.92 -11.01 -3.28
CA ALA A 331 -7.90 -12.00 -3.70
C ALA A 331 -7.27 -13.26 -4.32
N THR A 332 -6.04 -13.63 -3.98
CA THR A 332 -5.29 -14.74 -4.58
C THR A 332 -5.12 -15.86 -3.56
N PRO A 333 -6.18 -16.67 -3.33
CA PRO A 333 -6.13 -17.73 -2.35
C PRO A 333 -5.12 -18.80 -2.77
N THR A 334 -4.45 -19.40 -1.78
CA THR A 334 -3.50 -20.49 -1.99
C THR A 334 -4.13 -21.83 -1.61
N PRO A 335 -3.66 -22.96 -2.17
CA PRO A 335 -4.05 -24.28 -1.69
C PRO A 335 -3.88 -24.48 -0.17
N ASP A 336 -2.86 -23.84 0.43
CA ASP A 336 -2.61 -23.95 1.86
C ASP A 336 -3.56 -23.14 2.73
N ASP A 337 -4.42 -22.27 2.16
CA ASP A 337 -5.43 -21.53 2.94
C ASP A 337 -6.31 -22.50 3.75
N VAL A 338 -6.52 -23.72 3.26
CA VAL A 338 -7.20 -24.82 3.96
C VAL A 338 -6.58 -25.13 5.34
N LEU A 339 -5.26 -25.00 5.48
CA LEU A 339 -4.56 -25.18 6.76
C LEU A 339 -4.52 -23.88 7.57
N TYR A 340 -4.37 -22.74 6.91
CA TYR A 340 -4.28 -21.43 7.54
C TYR A 340 -5.60 -21.08 8.22
N GLU A 341 -6.72 -21.15 7.50
CA GLU A 341 -8.08 -20.95 8.04
C GLU A 341 -8.39 -21.92 9.18
N ALA A 342 -7.95 -23.19 9.08
CA ALA A 342 -8.18 -24.17 10.14
C ALA A 342 -7.44 -23.81 11.44
N LEU A 343 -6.26 -23.20 11.36
CA LEU A 343 -5.47 -22.77 12.51
C LEU A 343 -5.86 -21.40 13.04
N ALA A 344 -6.12 -20.46 12.14
CA ALA A 344 -6.40 -19.07 12.44
C ALA A 344 -7.85 -18.86 12.89
N GLY A 345 -8.77 -19.72 12.45
CA GLY A 345 -10.19 -19.56 12.69
C GLY A 345 -10.88 -18.78 11.58
N THR A 346 -12.14 -18.44 11.83
CA THR A 346 -12.98 -17.58 10.98
C THR A 346 -13.12 -16.20 11.61
N PRO A 347 -13.54 -15.17 10.86
CA PRO A 347 -13.85 -13.85 11.42
C PRO A 347 -14.75 -13.89 12.68
N GLU A 348 -15.74 -14.79 12.73
CA GLU A 348 -16.65 -14.92 13.87
C GLU A 348 -16.12 -15.79 15.02
N ASN A 349 -15.03 -16.53 14.81
CA ASN A 349 -14.48 -17.51 15.75
C ASN A 349 -12.97 -17.65 15.55
N SER A 350 -12.27 -16.55 15.78
CA SER A 350 -10.83 -16.44 15.65
C SER A 350 -10.09 -17.25 16.72
N ALA A 351 -8.93 -17.81 16.35
CA ALA A 351 -8.05 -18.55 17.24
C ALA A 351 -7.40 -17.67 18.31
N ILE A 352 -7.36 -16.36 18.09
CA ILE A 352 -7.00 -15.35 19.08
C ILE A 352 -8.24 -14.47 19.29
N PRO A 353 -8.90 -14.55 20.46
CA PRO A 353 -10.09 -13.74 20.73
C PRO A 353 -9.85 -12.24 20.51
N GLY A 354 -10.74 -11.61 19.76
CA GLY A 354 -10.66 -10.19 19.38
C GLY A 354 -9.91 -9.91 18.09
N TYR A 355 -9.19 -10.89 17.52
CA TYR A 355 -8.47 -10.68 16.26
C TYR A 355 -9.28 -11.13 15.04
N HIS A 356 -9.09 -10.48 13.90
CA HIS A 356 -9.66 -10.88 12.61
C HIS A 356 -8.66 -11.69 11.76
N PRO A 357 -8.95 -12.96 11.44
CA PRO A 357 -8.11 -13.76 10.53
C PRO A 357 -8.39 -13.44 9.06
N GLN A 358 -7.36 -13.16 8.28
CA GLN A 358 -7.49 -12.86 6.84
C GLN A 358 -6.17 -13.08 6.08
N LEU A 359 -6.22 -13.05 4.75
CA LEU A 359 -5.02 -13.05 3.90
C LEU A 359 -4.24 -11.75 4.10
N SER A 360 -2.90 -11.82 4.12
CA SER A 360 -2.03 -10.66 4.32
C SER A 360 -2.31 -9.56 3.29
N SER A 361 -2.53 -9.92 2.03
CA SER A 361 -2.88 -8.96 0.96
C SER A 361 -4.22 -8.25 1.15
N GLU A 362 -5.16 -8.83 1.90
CA GLU A 362 -6.46 -8.19 2.18
C GLU A 362 -6.34 -7.03 3.18
N LEU A 363 -5.20 -6.95 3.87
CA LEU A 363 -4.79 -5.75 4.57
C LEU A 363 -4.44 -4.64 3.59
N TYR A 364 -3.43 -4.93 2.77
CA TYR A 364 -2.91 -4.20 1.62
C TYR A 364 -1.82 -5.06 0.97
N THR A 365 -1.51 -4.77 -0.28
CA THR A 365 -0.43 -5.45 -1.01
C THR A 365 0.90 -5.23 -0.30
N THR A 366 1.67 -6.29 -0.09
CA THR A 366 3.03 -6.27 0.48
C THR A 366 3.96 -7.14 -0.35
N ASN A 367 5.21 -6.73 -0.50
CA ASN A 367 6.19 -7.52 -1.23
C ASN A 367 7.56 -7.51 -0.53
N GLY A 368 8.27 -8.65 -0.56
CA GLY A 368 9.51 -8.84 0.20
C GLY A 368 9.30 -9.11 1.70
N GLU A 369 8.14 -9.64 2.07
CA GLU A 369 7.71 -9.94 3.43
C GLU A 369 8.22 -11.29 3.98
N ALA A 370 8.29 -11.41 5.31
CA ALA A 370 8.88 -12.56 5.99
C ALA A 370 8.04 -13.83 5.89
N ASP A 371 6.71 -13.75 6.02
CA ASP A 371 5.81 -14.91 6.00
C ASP A 371 5.71 -15.53 4.59
N GLY A 372 5.58 -14.70 3.56
CA GLY A 372 5.65 -15.14 2.15
C GLY A 372 6.99 -15.82 1.82
N HIS A 373 8.10 -15.26 2.29
CA HIS A 373 9.43 -15.87 2.10
C HIS A 373 9.60 -17.16 2.91
N ALA A 374 9.17 -17.19 4.17
CA ALA A 374 9.22 -18.37 5.02
C ALA A 374 8.46 -19.54 4.38
N ALA A 375 7.25 -19.27 3.87
CA ALA A 375 6.46 -20.28 3.19
C ALA A 375 7.12 -20.70 1.87
N ASN A 376 7.21 -19.79 0.91
CA ASN A 376 7.44 -20.13 -0.49
C ASN A 376 8.91 -20.39 -0.83
N VAL A 377 9.84 -19.94 0.02
CA VAL A 377 11.28 -20.13 -0.20
C VAL A 377 11.87 -21.12 0.82
N ASN A 378 11.39 -21.12 2.06
CA ASN A 378 11.96 -21.92 3.14
C ASN A 378 11.11 -23.13 3.55
N GLY A 379 9.89 -23.28 3.00
CA GLY A 379 9.04 -24.44 3.27
C GLY A 379 8.39 -24.42 4.65
N MET A 380 8.20 -23.23 5.23
CA MET A 380 7.77 -23.01 6.60
C MET A 380 6.46 -22.21 6.62
N ALA A 381 5.34 -22.82 7.01
CA ALA A 381 4.08 -22.10 7.14
C ALA A 381 4.18 -21.09 8.30
N MET A 382 4.01 -19.80 8.01
CA MET A 382 4.13 -18.73 9.00
C MET A 382 2.83 -17.93 9.10
N PHE A 383 2.52 -17.48 10.32
CA PHE A 383 1.45 -16.53 10.61
C PHE A 383 2.04 -15.22 11.12
N THR A 384 1.33 -14.12 10.87
CA THR A 384 1.66 -12.79 11.37
C THR A 384 0.51 -12.24 12.20
N PRO A 385 0.49 -12.49 13.52
CA PRO A 385 -0.45 -11.81 14.41
C PRO A 385 -0.03 -10.36 14.56
N GLU A 386 -0.95 -9.45 14.26
CA GLU A 386 -0.83 -8.03 14.57
C GLU A 386 -1.54 -7.79 15.91
N MET A 387 -0.75 -7.58 16.96
CA MET A 387 -1.26 -7.56 18.33
C MET A 387 -2.19 -6.38 18.64
N SER A 388 -2.81 -6.34 19.83
CA SER A 388 -3.72 -5.25 20.17
C SER A 388 -3.07 -3.88 20.13
N THR A 389 -3.86 -2.90 19.69
CA THR A 389 -3.53 -1.48 19.79
C THR A 389 -3.52 -1.04 21.26
N CYS A 390 -2.86 0.09 21.55
CA CYS A 390 -2.93 0.69 22.87
C CYS A 390 -4.37 0.91 23.34
N GLN A 391 -5.22 1.44 22.45
CA GLN A 391 -6.60 1.79 22.73
C GLN A 391 -7.42 0.55 23.07
N SER A 392 -7.31 -0.52 22.28
CA SER A 392 -8.00 -1.78 22.54
C SER A 392 -7.52 -2.42 23.85
N ALA A 393 -6.21 -2.38 24.12
CA ALA A 393 -5.64 -2.89 25.36
C ALA A 393 -6.16 -2.12 26.59
N SER A 394 -6.12 -0.78 26.57
CA SER A 394 -6.65 0.03 27.67
C SER A 394 -8.17 -0.12 27.84
N ASN A 395 -8.92 -0.27 26.75
CA ASN A 395 -10.37 -0.46 26.82
C ASN A 395 -10.78 -1.85 27.34
N ALA A 396 -9.87 -2.84 27.31
CA ALA A 396 -10.12 -4.16 27.85
C ALA A 396 -10.36 -4.14 29.37
N ASP A 397 -9.80 -3.15 30.07
CA ASP A 397 -10.08 -2.88 31.48
C ASP A 397 -10.36 -1.39 31.75
N PRO A 398 -11.63 -0.96 31.68
CA PRO A 398 -12.00 0.44 31.87
C PRO A 398 -11.73 1.01 33.28
N ASP A 399 -11.47 0.14 34.27
CA ASP A 399 -11.18 0.53 35.65
C ASP A 399 -9.66 0.68 35.91
N ASP A 400 -8.83 0.46 34.88
CA ASP A 400 -7.37 0.58 34.94
C ASP A 400 -6.87 2.04 35.02
N GLU A 401 -5.61 2.22 35.41
CA GLU A 401 -4.99 3.56 35.44
C GLU A 401 -4.71 4.07 34.02
N TRP A 402 -4.43 3.14 33.09
CA TRP A 402 -4.27 3.43 31.67
C TRP A 402 -5.60 3.69 30.98
N LYS A 403 -5.66 4.75 30.18
CA LYS A 403 -6.87 5.15 29.45
C LYS A 403 -6.60 5.18 27.96
N ALA A 404 -7.55 4.71 27.17
CA ALA A 404 -7.45 4.79 25.70
C ALA A 404 -7.28 6.23 25.18
N SER A 405 -7.78 7.23 25.92
CA SER A 405 -7.57 8.65 25.59
C SER A 405 -6.13 9.13 25.77
N ASP A 406 -5.34 8.40 26.57
CA ASP A 406 -3.97 8.73 26.96
C ASP A 406 -2.95 7.86 26.18
N CYS A 407 -3.40 7.10 25.18
CA CYS A 407 -2.52 6.41 24.23
C CYS A 407 -1.87 7.41 23.28
N ARG A 408 -0.54 7.50 23.22
CA ARG A 408 0.18 8.35 22.25
C ARG A 408 0.10 7.78 20.84
N SER A 409 0.10 6.46 20.70
CA SER A 409 0.01 5.72 19.44
C SER A 409 -0.68 4.36 19.64
N ILE A 410 -1.25 3.77 18.60
CA ILE A 410 -1.64 2.35 18.61
C ILE A 410 -0.44 1.43 18.91
N PHE A 411 0.80 1.81 18.58
CA PHE A 411 2.02 1.04 18.90
C PHE A 411 2.56 1.29 20.32
N THR A 412 2.04 2.26 21.07
CA THR A 412 2.43 2.50 22.46
C THR A 412 1.57 1.69 23.41
N PHE A 413 1.65 0.36 23.31
CA PHE A 413 0.95 -0.56 24.21
C PHE A 413 1.21 -0.16 25.69
N PRO A 414 0.18 -0.15 26.57
CA PRO A 414 0.32 0.20 27.98
C PRO A 414 1.45 -0.57 28.69
N ASP A 415 2.37 0.13 29.35
CA ASP A 415 3.42 -0.48 30.17
C ASP A 415 2.86 -0.92 31.53
N ASP A 416 1.90 -1.84 31.48
CA ASP A 416 1.13 -2.36 32.62
C ASP A 416 1.17 -3.89 32.63
N GLU A 417 1.63 -4.50 33.73
CA GLU A 417 1.82 -5.94 33.84
C GLU A 417 0.52 -6.71 33.59
N LYS A 418 -0.62 -6.19 34.05
CA LYS A 418 -1.91 -6.86 33.97
C LYS A 418 -2.44 -6.84 32.54
N LEU A 419 -2.39 -5.72 31.83
CA LEU A 419 -2.80 -5.60 30.43
C LEU A 419 -1.88 -6.43 29.51
N ILE A 420 -0.56 -6.36 29.72
CA ILE A 420 0.41 -7.19 28.98
C ILE A 420 0.14 -8.69 29.23
N GLN A 421 -0.19 -9.07 30.47
CA GLN A 421 -0.50 -10.46 30.82
C GLN A 421 -1.83 -10.94 30.19
N GLN A 422 -2.83 -10.07 30.07
CA GLN A 422 -4.08 -10.37 29.37
C GLN A 422 -3.84 -10.60 27.87
N GLU A 423 -3.06 -9.72 27.24
CA GLU A 423 -2.67 -9.82 25.83
C GLU A 423 -1.88 -11.10 25.53
N PHE A 424 -0.95 -11.44 26.44
CA PHE A 424 -0.23 -12.70 26.37
C PHE A 424 -1.19 -13.90 26.47
N ALA A 425 -2.11 -13.88 27.45
CA ALA A 425 -2.98 -15.02 27.74
C ALA A 425 -3.91 -15.38 26.57
N LYS A 426 -4.44 -14.40 25.84
CA LYS A 426 -5.32 -14.66 24.68
C LYS A 426 -4.58 -15.31 23.50
N ASN A 427 -3.27 -15.07 23.37
CA ASN A 427 -2.43 -15.61 22.31
C ASN A 427 -1.95 -17.06 22.57
N VAL A 428 -1.91 -17.50 23.83
CA VAL A 428 -1.36 -18.83 24.21
C VAL A 428 -2.06 -20.00 23.50
N PRO A 429 -3.41 -20.09 23.41
CA PRO A 429 -4.07 -21.23 22.75
C PRO A 429 -3.65 -21.41 21.30
N PHE A 430 -3.52 -20.31 20.55
CA PHE A 430 -3.05 -20.32 19.16
C PHE A 430 -1.58 -20.72 19.07
N ALA A 431 -0.70 -20.12 19.88
CA ALA A 431 0.73 -20.46 19.89
C ALA A 431 0.99 -21.95 20.19
N LEU A 432 0.25 -22.54 21.14
CA LEU A 432 0.33 -23.98 21.43
C LEU A 432 -0.18 -24.84 20.26
N SER A 433 -1.21 -24.38 19.56
CA SER A 433 -1.81 -25.05 18.39
C SER A 433 -0.84 -25.12 17.21
N VAL A 434 -0.10 -24.04 16.96
CA VAL A 434 1.00 -24.00 15.98
C VAL A 434 2.11 -25.00 16.36
N ALA A 435 2.53 -25.02 17.62
CA ALA A 435 3.54 -25.98 18.10
C ALA A 435 3.12 -27.45 17.95
N GLU A 436 1.85 -27.76 18.22
CA GLU A 436 1.31 -29.11 18.06
C GLU A 436 1.23 -29.55 16.60
N SER A 437 0.92 -28.60 15.72
CA SER A 437 0.77 -28.83 14.28
C SER A 437 2.09 -29.20 13.62
N ALA A 438 3.24 -28.75 14.15
CA ALA A 438 4.56 -29.07 13.59
C ALA A 438 4.82 -30.59 13.44
N ALA A 439 4.24 -31.44 14.30
CA ALA A 439 4.40 -32.89 14.16
C ALA A 439 3.65 -33.48 12.95
N HIS A 440 2.55 -32.84 12.53
CA HIS A 440 1.66 -33.26 11.45
C HIS A 440 1.16 -32.02 10.69
N PRO A 441 2.03 -31.36 9.91
CA PRO A 441 1.73 -30.02 9.39
C PRO A 441 0.64 -29.98 8.32
N ASP A 442 0.34 -31.12 7.73
CA ASP A 442 -0.77 -31.27 6.80
C ASP A 442 -2.12 -31.55 7.51
N ARG A 443 -2.11 -31.66 8.84
CA ARG A 443 -3.26 -31.94 9.72
C ARG A 443 -3.16 -31.10 11.00
N PRO A 444 -3.35 -29.78 10.87
CA PRO A 444 -3.18 -28.86 11.99
C PRO A 444 -4.08 -29.19 13.19
N SER A 445 -3.61 -28.83 14.38
CA SER A 445 -4.33 -28.89 15.65
C SER A 445 -4.90 -27.50 15.92
N SER A 446 -6.22 -27.32 15.82
CA SER A 446 -6.88 -26.01 15.99
C SER A 446 -7.37 -25.78 17.43
N SER A 447 -7.11 -24.59 17.99
CA SER A 447 -7.66 -24.17 19.29
C SER A 447 -9.16 -23.90 19.24
N VAL A 448 -9.71 -23.63 18.05
CA VAL A 448 -11.14 -23.35 17.81
C VAL A 448 -11.90 -24.55 17.23
N GLY A 449 -11.24 -25.71 17.12
CA GLY A 449 -11.87 -26.98 16.74
C GLY A 449 -12.12 -27.15 15.24
N LEU A 450 -11.57 -26.27 14.40
CA LEU A 450 -11.60 -26.42 12.94
C LEU A 450 -10.60 -27.49 12.47
N SER A 451 -10.84 -28.04 11.29
CA SER A 451 -9.97 -29.06 10.69
C SER A 451 -9.75 -28.79 9.21
N ALA A 452 -8.49 -28.90 8.77
CA ALA A 452 -8.12 -28.84 7.36
C ALA A 452 -8.67 -30.08 6.62
N ALA A 453 -9.61 -29.86 5.70
CA ALA A 453 -10.25 -30.93 4.92
C ALA A 453 -9.22 -31.69 4.09
N ASP A 454 -9.46 -32.98 3.82
CA ASP A 454 -8.56 -33.77 2.94
C ASP A 454 -8.63 -33.30 1.47
N PHE A 455 -9.80 -32.80 1.08
CA PHE A 455 -10.17 -32.33 -0.26
C PHE A 455 -11.17 -31.18 -0.18
N THR A 456 -10.93 -30.12 -0.96
CA THR A 456 -11.81 -28.95 -1.13
C THR A 456 -12.14 -28.79 -2.62
N PRO A 457 -13.28 -29.32 -3.09
CA PRO A 457 -13.69 -29.24 -4.50
C PRO A 457 -14.01 -27.82 -4.96
N ALA A 458 -13.55 -27.42 -6.15
CA ALA A 458 -14.05 -26.23 -6.83
C ALA A 458 -15.34 -26.59 -7.59
N ALA A 459 -16.48 -26.33 -6.96
CA ALA A 459 -17.78 -26.71 -7.50
C ALA A 459 -18.38 -25.61 -8.40
N PHE A 460 -18.89 -26.01 -9.56
CA PHE A 460 -19.67 -25.15 -10.46
C PHE A 460 -20.97 -25.82 -10.87
N PRO A 461 -22.03 -25.08 -11.22
CA PRO A 461 -23.34 -25.66 -11.55
C PRO A 461 -23.47 -26.13 -13.01
N VAL A 462 -22.62 -25.62 -13.90
CA VAL A 462 -22.68 -25.88 -15.34
C VAL A 462 -21.29 -25.96 -15.94
N SER A 463 -21.11 -26.87 -16.90
CA SER A 463 -19.93 -26.89 -17.75
C SER A 463 -20.32 -27.05 -19.20
N TYR A 464 -19.66 -26.32 -20.11
CA TYR A 464 -19.88 -26.48 -21.53
C TYR A 464 -19.24 -27.77 -22.07
N SER A 465 -19.83 -28.32 -23.13
CA SER A 465 -19.24 -29.41 -23.91
C SER A 465 -19.38 -29.14 -25.41
N ARG A 466 -18.30 -29.39 -26.14
CA ARG A 466 -18.28 -29.52 -27.60
C ARG A 466 -17.66 -30.86 -28.02
N GLY A 467 -17.95 -31.93 -27.26
CA GLY A 467 -17.24 -33.20 -27.37
C GLY A 467 -15.80 -33.13 -26.84
N ALA A 468 -15.55 -32.15 -25.97
CA ALA A 468 -14.29 -32.00 -25.24
C ALA A 468 -14.56 -32.40 -23.79
N ASP A 469 -13.56 -33.03 -23.17
CA ASP A 469 -13.59 -33.37 -21.75
C ASP A 469 -13.84 -32.12 -20.88
N GLN A 470 -14.59 -32.26 -19.79
CA GLN A 470 -14.79 -31.18 -18.83
C GLN A 470 -13.74 -31.26 -17.73
N GLU A 471 -13.03 -30.16 -17.49
CA GLU A 471 -12.05 -30.10 -16.42
C GLU A 471 -12.71 -29.79 -15.08
N VAL A 472 -12.29 -30.50 -14.04
CA VAL A 472 -12.67 -30.25 -12.65
C VAL A 472 -11.40 -30.13 -11.83
N SER A 473 -11.43 -29.28 -10.80
CA SER A 473 -10.32 -29.09 -9.88
C SER A 473 -10.70 -29.36 -8.42
N VAL A 474 -9.69 -29.65 -7.62
CA VAL A 474 -9.79 -29.86 -6.18
C VAL A 474 -8.48 -29.45 -5.52
N VAL A 475 -8.55 -28.67 -4.45
CA VAL A 475 -7.41 -28.52 -3.54
C VAL A 475 -7.35 -29.76 -2.65
N ALA A 476 -6.21 -30.43 -2.60
CA ALA A 476 -6.05 -31.67 -1.86
C ALA A 476 -4.74 -31.71 -1.08
N ARG A 477 -4.78 -32.37 0.08
CA ARG A 477 -3.59 -32.59 0.88
C ARG A 477 -2.53 -33.38 0.10
N ARG A 478 -1.31 -32.84 -0.01
CA ARG A 478 -0.22 -33.43 -0.79
C ARG A 478 0.16 -34.82 -0.32
N SER A 479 0.12 -35.09 0.97
CA SER A 479 0.52 -36.38 1.57
C SER A 479 -0.40 -37.57 1.25
N LEU A 480 -1.61 -37.33 0.73
CA LEU A 480 -2.52 -38.41 0.32
C LEU A 480 -1.94 -39.19 -0.86
N ARG A 481 -2.16 -40.50 -0.87
CA ARG A 481 -1.83 -41.40 -1.99
C ARG A 481 -3.08 -41.64 -2.84
N ASP A 482 -2.87 -42.16 -4.04
CA ASP A 482 -3.94 -42.68 -4.91
C ASP A 482 -5.10 -41.68 -5.07
N LYS A 483 -4.74 -40.42 -5.34
CA LYS A 483 -5.70 -39.34 -5.53
C LYS A 483 -6.45 -39.55 -6.85
N GLU A 484 -7.76 -39.72 -6.77
CA GLU A 484 -8.61 -40.06 -7.89
C GLU A 484 -9.84 -39.14 -7.93
N LEU A 485 -10.16 -38.65 -9.13
CA LEU A 485 -11.48 -38.17 -9.48
C LEU A 485 -12.41 -39.39 -9.60
N LYS A 486 -13.60 -39.30 -9.02
CA LYS A 486 -14.72 -40.21 -9.23
C LYS A 486 -15.89 -39.42 -9.79
N TYR A 487 -16.57 -39.97 -10.78
CA TYR A 487 -17.77 -39.31 -11.32
C TYR A 487 -18.81 -40.30 -11.84
N ARG A 488 -20.05 -39.83 -11.96
CA ARG A 488 -21.17 -40.54 -12.57
C ARG A 488 -21.94 -39.63 -13.49
N VAL A 489 -22.22 -40.12 -14.69
CA VAL A 489 -23.10 -39.47 -15.65
C VAL A 489 -24.52 -40.03 -15.49
N ASN A 490 -25.51 -39.19 -15.19
CA ASN A 490 -26.93 -39.54 -15.04
C ASN A 490 -27.20 -40.72 -14.08
N GLY A 491 -26.42 -40.82 -12.99
CA GLY A 491 -26.55 -41.92 -12.01
C GLY A 491 -26.08 -43.28 -12.52
N GLY A 492 -25.33 -43.31 -13.63
CA GLY A 492 -24.76 -44.51 -14.22
C GLY A 492 -23.59 -45.12 -13.43
N ARG A 493 -22.71 -45.82 -14.15
CA ARG A 493 -21.51 -46.43 -13.55
C ARG A 493 -20.60 -45.33 -12.99
N THR A 494 -19.94 -45.66 -11.87
CA THR A 494 -18.85 -44.81 -11.36
C THR A 494 -17.61 -45.01 -12.22
N GLU A 495 -17.17 -43.93 -12.81
CA GLU A 495 -15.89 -43.83 -13.51
C GLU A 495 -14.84 -43.24 -12.56
N ASP A 496 -13.57 -43.55 -12.83
CA ASP A 496 -12.44 -43.05 -12.06
C ASP A 496 -11.28 -42.61 -12.93
N MET A 497 -10.64 -41.51 -12.54
CA MET A 497 -9.50 -40.93 -13.24
C MET A 497 -8.45 -40.48 -12.23
N THR A 498 -7.17 -40.70 -12.54
CA THR A 498 -6.06 -40.20 -11.71
C THR A 498 -6.02 -38.68 -11.74
N LEU A 499 -5.88 -38.06 -10.57
CA LEU A 499 -5.65 -36.63 -10.45
C LEU A 499 -4.23 -36.23 -10.84
N LYS A 500 -4.08 -35.07 -11.47
CA LYS A 500 -2.77 -34.49 -11.81
C LYS A 500 -2.59 -33.16 -11.09
N PRO A 501 -1.43 -32.88 -10.47
CA PRO A 501 -1.15 -31.55 -9.94
C PRO A 501 -1.30 -30.49 -11.03
N TRP A 502 -1.98 -29.39 -10.71
CA TRP A 502 -1.96 -28.19 -11.52
C TRP A 502 -0.59 -27.52 -11.36
N LYS A 503 -0.06 -26.96 -12.45
CA LYS A 503 1.29 -26.41 -12.45
C LYS A 503 1.34 -24.92 -12.08
N GLY A 504 0.20 -24.31 -11.80
CA GLY A 504 0.06 -22.86 -11.81
C GLY A 504 -0.29 -22.33 -13.19
N GLY A 505 -0.77 -21.10 -13.20
CA GLY A 505 -1.01 -20.32 -14.41
C GLY A 505 0.16 -19.38 -14.70
N GLU A 506 -0.08 -18.37 -15.53
CA GLU A 506 0.94 -17.42 -15.99
C GLU A 506 1.33 -16.38 -14.92
N THR A 507 0.37 -15.99 -14.07
CA THR A 507 0.55 -14.96 -13.04
C THR A 507 0.68 -15.55 -11.64
N TYR A 508 -0.16 -16.54 -11.31
CA TYR A 508 -0.23 -17.12 -9.96
C TYR A 508 -0.50 -18.64 -9.94
N GLY A 509 -0.23 -19.23 -8.77
CA GLY A 509 -0.44 -20.64 -8.48
C GLY A 509 0.76 -21.52 -8.79
N GLY A 510 0.73 -22.77 -8.32
CA GLY A 510 1.78 -23.77 -8.58
C GLY A 510 3.01 -23.70 -7.68
N GLU A 511 3.29 -22.56 -7.05
CA GLU A 511 4.46 -22.34 -6.20
C GLU A 511 4.12 -22.09 -4.71
N ASP A 512 2.90 -21.64 -4.40
CA ASP A 512 2.40 -21.39 -3.03
C ASP A 512 1.57 -22.58 -2.49
N ASN A 513 2.20 -23.75 -2.34
CA ASN A 513 1.51 -25.03 -2.11
C ASN A 513 2.25 -26.03 -1.19
N LEU A 514 2.73 -25.62 -0.03
CA LEU A 514 3.49 -26.43 0.94
C LEU A 514 2.87 -27.78 1.28
N TYR A 515 1.66 -27.81 1.82
CA TYR A 515 1.04 -29.02 2.38
C TYR A 515 -0.22 -29.44 1.62
N PHE A 516 -0.86 -28.48 0.97
CA PHE A 516 -1.99 -28.64 0.07
C PHE A 516 -1.60 -28.19 -1.33
N ASP A 517 -2.23 -28.76 -2.35
CA ASP A 517 -1.94 -28.44 -3.75
C ASP A 517 -3.22 -28.59 -4.57
N GLU A 518 -3.32 -27.86 -5.68
CA GLU A 518 -4.44 -27.99 -6.59
C GLU A 518 -4.21 -29.17 -7.55
N TYR A 519 -5.25 -29.97 -7.76
CA TYR A 519 -5.25 -31.08 -8.69
C TYR A 519 -6.39 -30.97 -9.67
N ARG A 520 -6.14 -31.39 -10.90
CA ARG A 520 -7.12 -31.40 -11.99
C ARG A 520 -7.29 -32.79 -12.58
N ALA A 521 -8.50 -33.02 -13.09
CA ALA A 521 -8.81 -34.17 -13.93
C ALA A 521 -9.96 -33.85 -14.88
N LYS A 522 -10.09 -34.72 -15.88
CA LYS A 522 -11.04 -34.58 -16.97
C LYS A 522 -12.16 -35.59 -16.83
N VAL A 523 -13.40 -35.09 -16.72
CA VAL A 523 -14.62 -35.89 -16.91
C VAL A 523 -14.78 -36.17 -18.39
N LYS A 524 -14.88 -37.45 -18.73
CA LYS A 524 -15.04 -37.93 -20.12
C LYS A 524 -16.50 -38.31 -20.37
N ASP A 525 -16.86 -38.35 -21.64
CA ASP A 525 -18.13 -38.93 -22.11
C ASP A 525 -19.40 -38.25 -21.54
N GLY A 526 -19.31 -36.96 -21.17
CA GLY A 526 -20.47 -36.13 -20.84
C GLY A 526 -21.12 -35.55 -22.10
N ASP A 527 -22.36 -35.95 -22.36
CA ASP A 527 -23.17 -35.42 -23.46
C ASP A 527 -24.02 -34.22 -23.00
N PRO A 528 -24.35 -33.27 -23.90
CA PRO A 528 -25.24 -32.18 -23.55
C PRO A 528 -26.58 -32.64 -22.96
N GLY A 529 -26.94 -32.07 -21.81
CA GLY A 529 -28.12 -32.42 -21.02
C GLY A 529 -27.82 -33.35 -19.85
N ASP A 530 -26.63 -33.96 -19.82
CA ASP A 530 -26.24 -34.87 -18.74
C ASP A 530 -26.02 -34.13 -17.42
N LYS A 531 -26.34 -34.83 -16.32
CA LYS A 531 -25.95 -34.44 -14.97
C LYS A 531 -24.77 -35.28 -14.53
N VAL A 532 -23.67 -34.61 -14.19
CA VAL A 532 -22.43 -35.26 -13.74
C VAL A 532 -22.25 -35.02 -12.25
N GLU A 533 -22.34 -36.09 -11.46
CA GLU A 533 -21.99 -36.09 -10.04
C GLU A 533 -20.49 -36.36 -9.90
N VAL A 534 -19.77 -35.52 -9.17
CA VAL A 534 -18.30 -35.55 -9.00
C VAL A 534 -17.94 -35.62 -7.53
N TRP A 535 -16.92 -36.43 -7.21
CA TRP A 535 -16.22 -36.41 -5.92
C TRP A 535 -14.80 -36.93 -6.05
N PHE A 536 -13.97 -36.65 -5.05
CA PHE A 536 -12.57 -37.01 -5.04
C PHE A 536 -12.28 -38.02 -3.94
N THR A 537 -11.38 -38.95 -4.19
CA THR A 537 -10.96 -39.97 -3.21
C THR A 537 -9.45 -40.04 -3.11
N GLY A 538 -8.96 -40.46 -1.95
CA GLY A 538 -7.54 -40.74 -1.74
C GLY A 538 -7.32 -41.66 -0.56
N GLU A 539 -6.06 -41.98 -0.30
CA GLU A 539 -5.65 -42.85 0.79
C GLU A 539 -4.60 -42.18 1.68
N THR A 540 -4.82 -42.20 2.98
CA THR A 540 -3.84 -41.70 3.95
C THR A 540 -2.63 -42.64 4.04
N ARG A 541 -1.52 -42.19 4.63
CA ARG A 541 -0.31 -43.01 4.82
C ARG A 541 -0.54 -44.32 5.58
N ASN A 542 -1.57 -44.42 6.43
CA ASN A 542 -1.93 -45.62 7.17
C ASN A 542 -3.01 -46.48 6.50
N GLY A 543 -3.38 -46.18 5.25
CA GLY A 543 -4.30 -46.98 4.44
C GLY A 543 -5.79 -46.66 4.64
N LYS A 544 -6.11 -45.54 5.31
CA LYS A 544 -7.51 -45.11 5.46
C LYS A 544 -7.94 -44.40 4.18
N LYS A 545 -9.04 -44.86 3.58
CA LYS A 545 -9.69 -44.18 2.46
C LYS A 545 -10.43 -42.93 2.93
N VAL A 546 -10.28 -41.85 2.18
CA VAL A 546 -10.90 -40.54 2.41
C VAL A 546 -11.61 -40.07 1.14
N SER A 547 -12.63 -39.24 1.29
CA SER A 547 -13.47 -38.75 0.19
C SER A 547 -13.87 -37.29 0.43
N SER A 548 -13.93 -36.50 -0.63
CA SER A 548 -14.52 -35.16 -0.60
C SER A 548 -16.05 -35.21 -0.48
N GLU A 549 -16.65 -34.04 -0.24
CA GLU A 549 -18.06 -33.81 -0.57
C GLU A 549 -18.30 -33.97 -2.08
N ARG A 550 -19.56 -34.28 -2.44
CA ARG A 550 -19.96 -34.43 -3.83
C ARG A 550 -20.60 -33.14 -4.33
N PHE A 551 -20.33 -32.77 -5.57
CA PHE A 551 -21.11 -31.75 -6.28
C PHE A 551 -21.66 -32.29 -7.59
N THR A 552 -22.61 -31.60 -8.18
CA THR A 552 -23.21 -31.99 -9.46
C THR A 552 -23.30 -30.78 -10.38
N TYR A 553 -22.87 -30.95 -11.62
CA TYR A 553 -23.03 -29.95 -12.65
C TYR A 553 -23.80 -30.51 -13.86
N THR A 554 -24.40 -29.61 -14.63
CA THR A 554 -25.06 -29.97 -15.90
C THR A 554 -24.12 -29.70 -17.07
N VAL A 555 -23.98 -30.69 -17.97
CA VAL A 555 -23.25 -30.51 -19.23
C VAL A 555 -24.15 -29.73 -20.19
N ALA A 556 -23.78 -28.49 -20.49
CA ALA A 556 -24.49 -27.65 -21.44
C ALA A 556 -23.93 -27.84 -22.85
N GLN A 557 -24.80 -27.88 -23.86
CA GLN A 557 -24.35 -27.84 -25.25
C GLN A 557 -23.69 -26.48 -25.49
N ARG A 558 -22.40 -26.45 -25.81
CA ARG A 558 -21.82 -25.24 -26.37
C ARG A 558 -22.31 -25.11 -27.82
N PRO A 559 -22.98 -24.01 -28.20
CA PRO A 559 -23.20 -23.71 -29.61
C PRO A 559 -21.85 -23.69 -30.36
N LYS A 560 -21.84 -23.74 -31.69
CA LYS A 560 -20.59 -23.62 -32.46
C LYS A 560 -20.05 -22.16 -32.39
N ALA A 561 -19.67 -21.71 -31.21
CA ALA A 561 -19.14 -20.40 -30.87
C ALA A 561 -17.68 -20.55 -30.44
N ASP A 562 -16.84 -19.60 -30.85
CA ASP A 562 -15.42 -19.49 -30.51
C ASP A 562 -15.11 -18.31 -29.58
N THR A 563 -16.10 -17.43 -29.36
CA THR A 563 -16.00 -16.30 -28.44
C THR A 563 -17.20 -16.27 -27.49
N LEU A 564 -16.96 -15.97 -26.22
CA LEU A 564 -18.02 -15.70 -25.24
C LEU A 564 -18.15 -14.20 -25.03
N VAL A 565 -19.37 -13.68 -25.06
CA VAL A 565 -19.72 -12.31 -24.67
C VAL A 565 -20.31 -12.38 -23.28
N VAL A 566 -19.57 -11.95 -22.27
CA VAL A 566 -20.04 -11.78 -20.89
C VAL A 566 -20.66 -10.39 -20.78
N ALA A 567 -21.96 -10.34 -20.54
CA ALA A 567 -22.73 -9.12 -20.43
C ALA A 567 -23.04 -8.83 -18.96
N GLU A 568 -22.44 -7.77 -18.41
CA GLU A 568 -22.61 -7.35 -17.01
C GLU A 568 -23.16 -5.93 -16.92
N GLU A 569 -24.38 -5.71 -17.41
CA GLU A 569 -25.03 -4.39 -17.38
C GLU A 569 -25.60 -4.03 -15.99
N GLY A 570 -25.44 -4.89 -14.98
CA GLY A 570 -26.13 -4.80 -13.68
C GLY A 570 -27.64 -5.11 -13.74
N ALA A 571 -28.15 -5.36 -14.95
CA ALA A 571 -29.51 -5.77 -15.28
C ALA A 571 -29.46 -6.67 -16.54
N ALA A 572 -30.62 -7.15 -16.96
CA ALA A 572 -30.74 -7.95 -18.18
C ALA A 572 -30.10 -7.24 -19.38
N ALA A 573 -29.26 -7.97 -20.11
CA ALA A 573 -28.39 -7.42 -21.14
C ALA A 573 -29.19 -6.82 -22.31
N THR A 574 -29.02 -5.52 -22.55
CA THR A 574 -29.68 -4.79 -23.64
C THR A 574 -28.74 -4.49 -24.81
N GLN A 575 -27.42 -4.51 -24.59
CA GLN A 575 -26.41 -4.13 -25.58
C GLN A 575 -25.71 -5.32 -26.25
N ALA A 576 -25.87 -6.54 -25.73
CA ALA A 576 -25.09 -7.72 -26.12
C ALA A 576 -25.13 -8.00 -27.63
N GLN A 577 -26.27 -7.76 -28.29
CA GLN A 577 -26.42 -7.98 -29.73
C GLN A 577 -25.43 -7.13 -30.56
N LYS A 578 -25.07 -5.93 -30.10
CA LYS A 578 -24.10 -5.07 -30.78
C LYS A 578 -22.71 -5.70 -30.83
N TYR A 579 -22.30 -6.36 -29.73
CA TYR A 579 -21.04 -7.09 -29.64
C TYR A 579 -21.07 -8.36 -30.49
N VAL A 580 -22.16 -9.13 -30.42
CA VAL A 580 -22.38 -10.33 -31.25
C VAL A 580 -22.30 -10.01 -32.74
N ASP A 581 -22.96 -8.93 -33.18
CA ASP A 581 -22.95 -8.51 -34.58
C ASP A 581 -21.56 -8.04 -35.03
N ALA A 582 -20.83 -7.31 -34.19
CA ALA A 582 -19.46 -6.88 -34.47
C ALA A 582 -18.49 -8.08 -34.58
N LEU A 583 -18.61 -9.06 -33.70
CA LEU A 583 -17.85 -10.31 -33.75
C LEU A 583 -18.17 -11.12 -35.03
N LYS A 584 -19.47 -11.26 -35.35
CA LYS A 584 -19.94 -11.94 -36.56
C LYS A 584 -19.41 -11.30 -37.85
N ALA A 585 -19.36 -9.97 -37.90
CA ALA A 585 -18.79 -9.23 -39.03
C ALA A 585 -17.28 -9.48 -39.22
N ASN A 586 -16.60 -9.98 -38.19
CA ASN A 586 -15.19 -10.38 -38.20
C ASN A 586 -14.99 -11.89 -38.22
N GLY A 587 -16.04 -12.66 -38.60
CA GLY A 587 -15.94 -14.10 -38.78
C GLY A 587 -15.97 -14.93 -37.47
N ARG A 588 -16.11 -14.27 -36.31
CA ARG A 588 -16.24 -14.94 -35.01
C ARG A 588 -17.69 -15.37 -34.77
N LYS A 589 -17.87 -16.44 -34.01
CA LYS A 589 -19.19 -16.92 -33.59
C LYS A 589 -19.31 -16.72 -32.09
N ALA A 590 -20.22 -15.85 -31.70
CA ALA A 590 -20.38 -15.44 -30.31
C ALA A 590 -21.51 -16.21 -29.60
N LEU A 591 -21.32 -16.48 -28.32
CA LEU A 591 -22.37 -16.86 -27.37
C LEU A 591 -22.50 -15.74 -26.33
N VAL A 592 -23.72 -15.42 -25.90
CA VAL A 592 -23.94 -14.43 -24.82
C VAL A 592 -24.15 -15.14 -23.48
N TRP A 593 -23.46 -14.65 -22.46
CA TRP A 593 -23.66 -14.97 -21.06
C TRP A 593 -24.13 -13.72 -20.32
N ASP A 594 -25.40 -13.69 -19.93
CA ASP A 594 -25.96 -12.59 -19.14
C ASP A 594 -25.70 -12.85 -17.65
N VAL A 595 -24.86 -12.01 -17.03
CA VAL A 595 -24.47 -12.13 -15.62
C VAL A 595 -25.66 -11.89 -14.70
N ALA A 596 -26.59 -10.98 -15.04
CA ALA A 596 -27.75 -10.71 -14.21
C ALA A 596 -28.73 -11.91 -14.15
N GLU A 597 -28.77 -12.72 -15.21
CA GLU A 597 -29.61 -13.93 -15.26
C GLU A 597 -28.92 -15.18 -14.69
N ARG A 598 -27.58 -15.27 -14.82
CA ARG A 598 -26.84 -16.53 -14.62
C ARG A 598 -25.74 -16.47 -13.56
N GLY A 599 -25.44 -15.29 -13.03
CA GLY A 599 -24.26 -15.04 -12.20
C GLY A 599 -22.97 -15.04 -13.01
N ALA A 600 -21.84 -14.91 -12.31
CA ALA A 600 -20.51 -14.92 -12.93
C ALA A 600 -20.24 -16.27 -13.63
N PRO A 601 -19.70 -16.27 -14.86
CA PRO A 601 -19.34 -17.49 -15.56
C PRO A 601 -18.08 -18.13 -14.93
N ASP A 602 -18.19 -19.37 -14.47
CA ASP A 602 -17.05 -20.10 -13.88
C ASP A 602 -15.87 -20.27 -14.87
N ALA A 603 -14.65 -20.10 -14.39
CA ALA A 603 -13.44 -20.11 -15.20
C ALA A 603 -13.22 -21.46 -15.88
N LEU A 604 -13.38 -22.57 -15.15
CA LEU A 604 -13.20 -23.93 -15.70
C LEU A 604 -14.47 -24.46 -16.36
N GLY A 605 -15.63 -24.26 -15.74
CA GLY A 605 -16.91 -24.72 -16.24
C GLY A 605 -17.30 -24.03 -17.54
N VAL A 606 -17.07 -22.72 -17.66
CA VAL A 606 -17.62 -21.88 -18.72
C VAL A 606 -16.54 -21.21 -19.57
N LEU A 607 -15.67 -20.40 -18.97
CA LEU A 607 -14.75 -19.53 -19.71
C LEU A 607 -13.68 -20.32 -20.48
N SER A 608 -13.09 -21.36 -19.87
CA SER A 608 -12.04 -22.21 -20.46
C SER A 608 -12.42 -22.90 -21.78
N HIS A 609 -13.71 -22.91 -22.12
CA HIS A 609 -14.19 -23.46 -23.38
C HIS A 609 -14.06 -22.49 -24.55
N PHE A 610 -13.59 -21.27 -24.32
CA PHE A 610 -13.43 -20.22 -25.32
C PHE A 610 -12.00 -19.69 -25.31
N ASP A 611 -11.42 -19.45 -26.49
CA ASP A 611 -10.07 -18.89 -26.60
C ASP A 611 -10.08 -17.37 -26.37
N THR A 612 -11.25 -16.74 -26.50
CA THR A 612 -11.42 -15.29 -26.33
C THR A 612 -12.75 -14.97 -25.66
N VAL A 613 -12.70 -14.09 -24.69
CA VAL A 613 -13.86 -13.56 -23.97
C VAL A 613 -13.97 -12.06 -24.25
N VAL A 614 -15.18 -11.58 -24.47
CA VAL A 614 -15.51 -10.15 -24.50
C VAL A 614 -16.38 -9.87 -23.29
N HIS A 615 -15.89 -9.10 -22.35
CA HIS A 615 -16.65 -8.64 -21.21
C HIS A 615 -17.03 -7.18 -21.40
N TYR A 616 -18.30 -6.84 -21.16
CA TYR A 616 -18.72 -5.45 -21.18
C TYR A 616 -19.73 -5.13 -20.08
N THR A 617 -19.64 -3.92 -19.54
CA THR A 617 -20.44 -3.49 -18.38
C THR A 617 -21.42 -2.36 -18.67
N GLY A 618 -21.29 -1.71 -19.83
CA GLY A 618 -22.04 -0.50 -20.15
C GLY A 618 -21.70 0.64 -19.18
N ALA A 619 -22.70 1.11 -18.43
CA ALA A 619 -22.55 2.17 -17.43
C ALA A 619 -22.12 1.66 -16.03
N SER A 620 -22.18 0.34 -15.82
CA SER A 620 -21.99 -0.30 -14.52
C SER A 620 -20.51 -0.53 -14.20
N VAL A 621 -20.19 -0.55 -12.91
CA VAL A 621 -18.88 -0.99 -12.41
C VAL A 621 -18.82 -2.52 -12.52
N PRO A 622 -17.69 -3.11 -12.97
CA PRO A 622 -17.53 -4.56 -12.98
C PRO A 622 -17.72 -5.21 -11.61
N GLY A 623 -18.33 -6.38 -11.55
CA GLY A 623 -18.55 -7.12 -10.31
C GLY A 623 -17.38 -8.01 -9.90
N ASN A 624 -17.04 -8.06 -8.60
CA ASN A 624 -15.92 -8.87 -8.08
C ASN A 624 -16.00 -10.36 -8.47
N ALA A 625 -17.18 -10.97 -8.37
CA ALA A 625 -17.36 -12.36 -8.74
C ALA A 625 -17.02 -12.63 -10.23
N THR A 626 -17.38 -11.71 -11.13
CA THR A 626 -17.05 -11.80 -12.55
C THR A 626 -15.55 -11.59 -12.76
N GLN A 627 -14.98 -10.60 -12.08
CA GLN A 627 -13.57 -10.26 -12.15
C GLN A 627 -12.65 -11.41 -11.71
N ILE A 628 -12.95 -12.08 -10.59
CA ILE A 628 -12.19 -13.25 -10.14
C ILE A 628 -12.16 -14.37 -11.20
N GLN A 629 -13.29 -14.60 -11.89
CA GLN A 629 -13.36 -15.63 -12.94
C GLN A 629 -12.62 -15.21 -14.22
N LEU A 630 -12.73 -13.95 -14.63
CA LEU A 630 -11.97 -13.42 -15.77
C LEU A 630 -10.47 -13.44 -15.49
N ARG A 631 -10.06 -13.12 -14.26
CA ARG A 631 -8.67 -13.23 -13.80
C ARG A 631 -8.15 -14.66 -13.87
N ALA A 632 -8.92 -15.64 -13.36
CA ALA A 632 -8.55 -17.05 -13.46
C ALA A 632 -8.48 -17.53 -14.91
N PHE A 633 -9.36 -17.02 -15.79
CA PHE A 633 -9.31 -17.30 -17.22
C PHE A 633 -8.06 -16.74 -17.90
N LEU A 634 -7.68 -15.49 -17.61
CA LEU A 634 -6.42 -14.89 -18.09
C LEU A 634 -5.20 -15.65 -17.57
N ASN A 635 -5.20 -16.04 -16.29
CA ASN A 635 -4.11 -16.82 -15.69
C ASN A 635 -3.89 -18.18 -16.39
N GLU A 636 -4.89 -18.72 -17.09
CA GLU A 636 -4.79 -19.94 -17.88
C GLU A 636 -4.43 -19.70 -19.37
N GLY A 637 -4.02 -18.48 -19.73
CA GLY A 637 -3.69 -18.07 -21.11
C GLY A 637 -4.90 -17.68 -21.95
N GLY A 638 -6.01 -17.32 -21.29
CA GLY A 638 -7.20 -16.78 -21.95
C GLY A 638 -6.97 -15.35 -22.48
N ARG A 639 -7.77 -14.93 -23.47
CA ARG A 639 -7.68 -13.58 -24.07
C ARG A 639 -8.94 -12.77 -23.81
N LEU A 640 -8.81 -11.51 -23.37
CA LEU A 640 -9.93 -10.69 -22.93
C LEU A 640 -10.04 -9.37 -23.71
N ILE A 641 -11.24 -9.06 -24.17
CA ILE A 641 -11.61 -7.68 -24.55
C ILE A 641 -12.56 -7.18 -23.47
N GLU A 642 -12.12 -6.19 -22.70
CA GLU A 642 -12.88 -5.53 -21.63
C GLU A 642 -13.39 -4.17 -22.14
N ALA A 643 -14.68 -3.88 -21.99
CA ALA A 643 -15.26 -2.63 -22.50
C ALA A 643 -16.36 -2.05 -21.59
N GLY A 644 -16.27 -0.76 -21.29
CA GLY A 644 -17.30 -0.07 -20.52
C GLY A 644 -16.83 1.29 -20.07
N GLU A 645 -17.75 2.16 -19.67
CA GLU A 645 -17.37 3.47 -19.16
C GLU A 645 -16.58 3.33 -17.85
N GLN A 646 -16.99 2.41 -16.97
CA GLN A 646 -16.35 2.15 -15.68
C GLN A 646 -15.37 0.96 -15.67
N ALA A 647 -15.07 0.36 -16.82
CA ALA A 647 -14.11 -0.73 -16.90
C ALA A 647 -12.67 -0.25 -16.60
N GLY A 648 -11.84 -1.14 -16.05
CA GLY A 648 -10.44 -0.84 -15.70
C GLY A 648 -10.29 0.19 -14.58
N GLY A 649 -11.15 0.12 -13.56
CA GLY A 649 -11.02 0.87 -12.31
C GLY A 649 -11.09 -0.07 -11.11
N SER A 650 -11.06 0.49 -9.89
CA SER A 650 -11.10 -0.30 -8.66
C SER A 650 -12.42 -1.06 -8.47
N VAL A 651 -12.34 -2.23 -7.85
CA VAL A 651 -13.45 -3.15 -7.57
C VAL A 651 -13.51 -3.43 -6.07
N ASP A 652 -14.73 -3.54 -5.53
CA ASP A 652 -14.95 -3.91 -4.12
C ASP A 652 -14.79 -5.41 -3.93
N LEU A 653 -13.78 -5.83 -3.16
CA LEU A 653 -13.47 -7.22 -2.88
C LEU A 653 -14.44 -7.85 -1.86
N GLY A 654 -15.26 -7.03 -1.18
CA GLY A 654 -16.09 -7.39 -0.04
C GLY A 654 -15.68 -6.59 1.20
N GLY A 655 -16.65 -6.30 2.08
CA GLY A 655 -16.38 -5.64 3.35
C GLY A 655 -15.97 -4.15 3.27
N GLY A 656 -15.85 -3.57 2.07
CA GLY A 656 -15.39 -2.19 1.90
C GLY A 656 -13.95 -2.06 1.38
N ALA A 657 -13.25 -3.16 1.11
CA ALA A 657 -11.93 -3.11 0.50
C ALA A 657 -12.02 -2.87 -1.01
N LEU A 658 -11.41 -1.80 -1.53
CA LEU A 658 -11.26 -1.57 -2.98
C LEU A 658 -9.88 -2.02 -3.43
N SER A 659 -9.80 -2.66 -4.60
CA SER A 659 -8.52 -2.95 -5.27
C SER A 659 -8.65 -2.69 -6.76
N ASP A 660 -7.57 -2.21 -7.37
CA ASP A 660 -7.42 -2.11 -8.82
C ASP A 660 -6.36 -3.08 -9.39
N ASP A 661 -5.90 -4.09 -8.62
CA ASP A 661 -4.92 -5.11 -9.06
C ASP A 661 -5.32 -5.74 -10.40
N PHE A 662 -6.61 -6.02 -10.61
CA PHE A 662 -7.04 -6.57 -11.89
C PHE A 662 -6.79 -5.59 -13.05
N SER A 663 -7.06 -4.31 -12.83
CA SER A 663 -6.79 -3.26 -13.80
C SER A 663 -5.29 -3.09 -14.05
N GLN A 664 -4.51 -3.00 -12.98
CA GLN A 664 -3.07 -2.75 -13.05
C GLN A 664 -2.32 -3.95 -13.65
N TYR A 665 -2.56 -5.15 -13.11
CA TYR A 665 -1.76 -6.35 -13.39
C TYR A 665 -2.21 -7.13 -14.63
N TYR A 666 -3.49 -7.05 -15.02
CA TYR A 666 -4.01 -7.83 -16.15
C TYR A 666 -4.45 -6.95 -17.32
N LEU A 667 -5.03 -5.77 -17.05
CA LEU A 667 -5.52 -4.87 -18.11
C LEU A 667 -4.51 -3.80 -18.54
N GLY A 668 -3.40 -3.65 -17.80
CA GLY A 668 -2.34 -2.68 -18.09
C GLY A 668 -2.70 -1.22 -17.79
N ALA A 669 -3.76 -0.99 -17.01
CA ALA A 669 -4.22 0.35 -16.63
C ALA A 669 -3.88 0.63 -15.16
N TYR A 670 -2.86 1.46 -14.95
CA TYR A 670 -2.37 1.88 -13.63
C TYR A 670 -3.36 2.77 -12.91
N SER A 671 -3.99 3.67 -13.65
CA SER A 671 -4.95 4.61 -13.11
C SER A 671 -6.09 4.82 -14.10
N ARG A 672 -7.26 5.19 -13.57
CA ARG A 672 -8.45 5.50 -14.36
C ARG A 672 -9.01 6.86 -13.98
N THR A 673 -9.22 7.69 -14.99
CA THR A 673 -9.95 8.96 -14.87
C THR A 673 -11.15 8.96 -15.81
N SER A 674 -12.16 9.79 -15.51
CA SER A 674 -13.34 9.95 -16.36
C SER A 674 -13.17 11.09 -17.36
N ALA A 675 -13.66 10.88 -18.57
CA ALA A 675 -13.61 11.83 -19.67
C ALA A 675 -15.00 12.26 -20.12
N ALA A 676 -15.40 13.46 -19.70
CA ALA A 676 -16.59 14.10 -20.25
C ALA A 676 -16.31 14.63 -21.67
N GLY A 677 -17.35 14.64 -22.51
CA GLY A 677 -17.29 15.28 -23.84
C GLY A 677 -16.56 14.48 -24.92
N ALA A 678 -16.34 13.17 -24.71
CA ALA A 678 -15.84 12.29 -25.77
C ALA A 678 -16.84 12.25 -26.94
N THR A 679 -16.38 12.66 -28.13
CA THR A 679 -17.20 12.71 -29.37
C THR A 679 -16.71 11.75 -30.45
N GLY A 680 -15.57 11.11 -30.22
CA GLY A 680 -14.96 10.15 -31.14
C GLY A 680 -13.81 9.43 -30.48
N PHE A 681 -13.35 8.36 -31.11
CA PHE A 681 -12.17 7.59 -30.70
C PHE A 681 -11.29 7.36 -31.91
N THR A 682 -9.99 7.59 -31.74
CA THR A 682 -8.96 7.26 -32.73
C THR A 682 -7.96 6.32 -32.09
N GLY A 683 -7.86 5.12 -32.63
CA GLY A 683 -6.93 4.10 -32.14
C GLY A 683 -5.48 4.43 -32.49
N SER A 684 -4.58 4.08 -31.58
CA SER A 684 -3.12 4.15 -31.71
C SER A 684 -2.50 2.79 -31.39
N GLY A 685 -1.21 2.62 -31.66
CA GLY A 685 -0.52 1.34 -31.43
C GLY A 685 -1.25 0.19 -32.13
N GLU A 686 -1.59 -0.85 -31.37
CA GLU A 686 -2.26 -2.06 -31.88
C GLU A 686 -3.68 -1.80 -32.41
N LEU A 687 -4.36 -0.74 -31.93
CA LEU A 687 -5.66 -0.32 -32.46
C LEU A 687 -5.54 0.71 -33.60
N GLY A 688 -4.31 0.98 -34.05
CA GLY A 688 -4.00 1.95 -35.09
C GLY A 688 -4.80 1.75 -36.38
N GLY A 689 -5.25 2.87 -36.96
CA GLY A 689 -6.00 2.89 -38.23
C GLY A 689 -7.52 2.79 -38.07
N PHE A 690 -8.04 2.66 -36.85
CA PHE A 690 -9.45 2.95 -36.56
C PHE A 690 -9.63 4.42 -36.15
N SER A 691 -10.65 5.08 -36.70
CA SER A 691 -11.15 6.37 -36.21
C SER A 691 -12.65 6.43 -36.46
N GLY A 692 -13.43 6.77 -35.44
CA GLY A 692 -14.88 6.80 -35.55
C GLY A 692 -15.57 7.69 -34.51
N PRO A 693 -16.79 8.18 -34.79
CA PRO A 693 -17.55 9.00 -33.86
C PRO A 693 -18.13 8.17 -32.70
N LEU A 694 -18.19 8.79 -31.52
CA LEU A 694 -18.84 8.28 -30.32
C LEU A 694 -20.05 9.15 -29.96
N ALA A 695 -21.09 8.53 -29.42
CA ALA A 695 -22.31 9.21 -28.96
C ALA A 695 -22.94 8.50 -27.76
N ALA A 696 -23.81 9.20 -27.05
CA ALA A 696 -24.65 8.61 -26.02
C ALA A 696 -25.49 7.44 -26.57
N ALA A 697 -25.63 6.39 -25.76
CA ALA A 697 -26.50 5.25 -26.03
C ALA A 697 -27.75 5.30 -25.14
N PRO A 698 -28.86 4.61 -25.50
CA PRO A 698 -30.03 4.53 -24.62
C PRO A 698 -29.65 3.96 -23.25
N GLY A 699 -29.87 4.74 -22.19
CA GLY A 699 -29.52 4.36 -20.81
C GLY A 699 -28.04 4.54 -20.45
N ASN A 700 -27.19 5.01 -21.37
CA ASN A 700 -25.76 5.23 -21.12
C ASN A 700 -25.25 6.54 -21.79
N PRO A 701 -25.15 7.67 -21.07
CA PRO A 701 -24.94 9.00 -21.65
C PRO A 701 -23.53 9.33 -22.18
N LEU A 702 -22.53 8.45 -22.09
CA LEU A 702 -21.13 8.74 -22.44
C LEU A 702 -20.56 9.95 -21.69
N ASP A 703 -20.78 10.00 -20.38
CA ASP A 703 -20.32 11.07 -19.51
C ASP A 703 -19.15 10.66 -18.60
N LYS A 704 -18.83 9.36 -18.56
CA LYS A 704 -17.78 8.79 -17.72
C LYS A 704 -16.85 7.84 -18.48
N ALA A 705 -16.64 8.08 -19.76
CA ALA A 705 -15.69 7.32 -20.57
C ALA A 705 -14.32 7.24 -19.87
N GLY A 706 -13.75 6.03 -19.76
CA GLY A 706 -12.47 5.79 -19.10
C GLY A 706 -11.29 6.30 -19.90
N ARG A 707 -10.41 7.06 -19.24
CA ARG A 707 -9.05 7.38 -19.68
C ARG A 707 -8.06 6.75 -18.72
N TYR A 708 -7.02 6.14 -19.25
CA TYR A 708 -6.10 5.33 -18.49
C TYR A 708 -4.68 5.89 -18.53
N GLY A 709 -4.03 5.94 -17.37
CA GLY A 709 -2.57 5.87 -17.30
C GLY A 709 -2.14 4.43 -17.54
N VAL A 710 -1.08 4.23 -18.34
CA VAL A 710 -0.61 2.90 -18.71
C VAL A 710 0.33 2.39 -17.62
N THR A 711 0.18 1.13 -17.19
CA THR A 711 1.06 0.52 -16.16
C THR A 711 2.52 0.64 -16.52
N SER A 712 2.89 0.46 -17.79
CA SER A 712 4.28 0.60 -18.24
C SER A 712 4.86 2.02 -18.25
N ASP A 713 4.04 3.05 -18.06
CA ASP A 713 4.54 4.43 -17.89
C ASP A 713 4.99 4.68 -16.43
N GLU A 714 4.41 3.95 -15.47
CA GLU A 714 4.72 4.04 -14.03
C GLU A 714 5.68 2.92 -13.58
N LEU A 715 5.52 1.72 -14.12
CA LEU A 715 6.35 0.54 -13.94
C LEU A 715 7.02 0.17 -15.27
N PRO A 716 8.21 0.74 -15.59
CA PRO A 716 8.85 0.57 -16.89
C PRO A 716 9.00 -0.90 -17.29
N ALA A 717 8.57 -1.27 -18.50
CA ALA A 717 8.50 -2.67 -18.93
C ALA A 717 9.88 -3.37 -19.04
N ASP A 718 10.99 -2.64 -19.06
CA ASP A 718 12.34 -3.20 -18.98
C ASP A 718 12.73 -3.62 -17.56
N GLU A 719 12.12 -3.03 -16.54
CA GLU A 719 12.25 -3.40 -15.13
C GLU A 719 11.13 -4.34 -14.67
N PHE A 720 9.90 -4.12 -15.17
CA PHE A 720 8.68 -4.85 -14.83
C PHE A 720 8.01 -5.48 -16.07
N PRO A 721 8.67 -6.44 -16.76
CA PRO A 721 8.17 -7.01 -18.00
C PRO A 721 6.82 -7.73 -17.88
N GLN A 722 6.47 -8.21 -16.68
CA GLN A 722 5.18 -8.84 -16.40
C GLN A 722 3.99 -7.87 -16.49
N PHE A 723 4.23 -6.55 -16.45
CA PHE A 723 3.19 -5.51 -16.56
C PHE A 723 3.27 -4.74 -17.87
N ALA A 724 3.94 -5.32 -18.87
CA ALA A 724 4.09 -4.72 -20.19
C ALA A 724 2.71 -4.37 -20.79
N SER A 725 2.51 -3.08 -21.04
CA SER A 725 1.24 -2.52 -21.48
C SER A 725 1.49 -1.30 -22.37
N LYS A 726 0.52 -0.98 -23.23
CA LYS A 726 0.63 0.11 -24.21
C LYS A 726 -0.67 0.89 -24.33
N GLY A 727 -0.55 2.21 -24.43
CA GLY A 727 -1.66 3.08 -24.78
C GLY A 727 -2.15 2.87 -26.22
N ALA A 728 -3.45 2.63 -26.38
CA ALA A 728 -4.03 2.15 -27.63
C ALA A 728 -5.09 3.07 -28.25
N GLY A 729 -5.26 4.30 -27.76
CA GLY A 729 -6.02 5.31 -28.49
C GLY A 729 -6.34 6.56 -27.70
N GLN A 730 -7.00 7.49 -28.37
CA GLN A 730 -7.34 8.82 -27.85
C GLN A 730 -8.77 9.20 -28.18
N PHE A 731 -9.40 9.96 -27.29
CA PHE A 731 -10.73 10.53 -27.53
C PHE A 731 -10.66 11.85 -28.33
N ALA A 732 -11.55 12.02 -29.29
CA ALA A 732 -11.81 13.31 -29.94
C ALA A 732 -12.77 14.16 -29.09
N GLY A 733 -12.59 15.48 -29.09
CA GLY A 733 -13.37 16.42 -28.27
C GLY A 733 -12.97 16.45 -26.78
N ALA A 734 -12.00 15.61 -26.43
CA ALA A 734 -11.44 15.41 -25.12
C ALA A 734 -10.03 16.01 -25.12
N VAL A 735 -9.81 17.09 -24.38
CA VAL A 735 -8.47 17.70 -24.25
C VAL A 735 -7.69 16.89 -23.21
N ASN A 736 -6.43 16.55 -23.50
CA ASN A 736 -5.49 16.11 -22.47
C ASN A 736 -5.07 17.37 -21.69
N PRO A 737 -5.50 17.53 -20.43
CA PRO A 737 -5.16 18.73 -19.66
C PRO A 737 -3.66 18.86 -19.39
N PHE A 738 -2.87 17.79 -19.59
CA PHE A 738 -1.42 17.74 -19.33
C PHE A 738 -0.54 17.86 -20.59
N GLY A 739 -1.11 18.28 -21.73
CA GLY A 739 -0.37 18.58 -22.98
C GLY A 739 -0.13 20.08 -23.20
N PRO A 740 0.78 20.50 -24.12
CA PRO A 740 1.02 21.90 -24.47
C PRO A 740 -0.26 22.66 -24.86
N TYR A 741 -0.33 23.96 -24.55
CA TYR A 741 -1.48 24.79 -24.90
C TYR A 741 -1.50 25.08 -26.40
N ALA A 742 -0.35 25.45 -26.94
CA ALA A 742 -0.12 25.70 -28.35
C ALA A 742 1.16 25.00 -28.81
N GLY A 743 1.29 24.79 -30.12
CA GLY A 743 2.51 24.19 -30.67
C GLY A 743 2.77 22.76 -30.20
N SER A 744 4.01 22.45 -29.83
CA SER A 744 4.46 21.09 -29.49
C SER A 744 5.23 21.01 -28.18
N TRP A 745 5.56 22.14 -27.56
CA TRP A 745 6.35 22.19 -26.35
C TRP A 745 5.76 23.18 -25.36
N MET A 746 6.06 22.96 -24.09
CA MET A 746 5.75 23.87 -22.99
C MET A 746 6.88 23.84 -21.96
N ALA A 747 6.89 24.80 -21.05
CA ALA A 747 7.69 24.68 -19.83
C ALA A 747 6.86 23.96 -18.77
N ALA A 748 7.47 23.01 -18.05
CA ALA A 748 6.80 22.30 -16.97
C ALA A 748 7.71 22.13 -15.75
N ALA A 749 7.10 22.23 -14.59
CA ALA A 749 7.62 21.78 -13.31
C ALA A 749 6.68 20.70 -12.78
N VAL A 750 7.05 19.42 -12.99
CA VAL A 750 6.33 18.27 -12.40
C VAL A 750 6.39 18.32 -10.89
N HIS A 751 5.43 17.75 -10.19
CA HIS A 751 5.51 17.69 -8.73
C HIS A 751 6.70 16.83 -8.27
N THR A 752 7.39 17.32 -7.24
CA THR A 752 8.28 16.56 -6.38
C THR A 752 8.16 17.19 -5.00
N ASP A 753 8.13 16.36 -3.98
CA ASP A 753 8.22 16.76 -2.58
C ASP A 753 9.38 17.75 -2.35
N ASP A 754 9.16 18.66 -1.38
CA ASP A 754 10.16 19.54 -0.80
C ASP A 754 10.86 20.50 -1.79
N ALA A 755 10.13 21.08 -2.75
CA ALA A 755 10.74 21.74 -3.90
C ALA A 755 10.29 23.18 -4.12
N TYR A 756 11.28 24.09 -4.26
CA TYR A 756 11.07 25.45 -4.72
C TYR A 756 11.67 25.62 -6.12
N LYS A 757 10.83 25.57 -7.15
CA LYS A 757 11.24 25.55 -8.56
C LYS A 757 10.95 26.90 -9.19
N ARG A 758 11.92 27.55 -9.84
CA ARG A 758 11.75 28.92 -10.36
C ARG A 758 12.10 29.04 -11.83
N LEU A 759 11.13 29.42 -12.66
CA LEU A 759 11.32 29.79 -14.05
C LEU A 759 11.41 31.31 -14.15
N THR A 760 12.61 31.84 -14.38
CA THR A 760 12.92 33.26 -14.20
C THR A 760 13.26 33.96 -15.52
N ARG A 761 12.86 35.23 -15.67
CA ARG A 761 13.16 36.09 -16.82
C ARG A 761 13.38 37.53 -16.38
N THR A 762 14.38 38.19 -16.96
CA THR A 762 14.58 39.63 -16.82
C THR A 762 13.90 40.38 -17.96
N VAL A 763 13.13 41.43 -17.64
CA VAL A 763 12.39 42.27 -18.57
C VAL A 763 12.86 43.71 -18.46
N ASP A 764 13.21 44.32 -19.60
CA ASP A 764 13.60 45.73 -19.68
C ASP A 764 12.38 46.63 -19.94
N LEU A 765 11.97 47.39 -18.92
CA LEU A 765 10.90 48.38 -19.00
C LEU A 765 11.43 49.82 -18.94
N THR A 766 12.74 50.05 -19.11
CA THR A 766 13.37 51.39 -18.99
C THR A 766 12.79 52.42 -19.96
N GLY A 767 12.32 51.97 -21.12
CA GLY A 767 11.66 52.79 -22.14
C GLY A 767 10.12 52.73 -22.15
N VAL A 768 9.50 52.07 -21.18
CA VAL A 768 8.04 51.82 -21.16
C VAL A 768 7.37 52.71 -20.12
N ALA A 769 6.31 53.42 -20.48
CA ALA A 769 5.53 54.21 -19.54
C ALA A 769 4.49 53.34 -18.82
N ALA A 770 4.18 53.64 -17.56
CA ALA A 770 3.11 52.95 -16.83
C ALA A 770 1.74 53.08 -17.53
N ALA A 771 1.52 54.15 -18.28
CA ALA A 771 0.32 54.35 -19.09
C ALA A 771 0.15 53.32 -20.21
N ASP A 772 1.24 52.68 -20.65
CA ASP A 772 1.22 51.61 -21.64
C ASP A 772 0.81 50.26 -21.02
N LYS A 773 0.61 50.19 -19.70
CA LYS A 773 0.18 49.01 -18.95
C LYS A 773 0.99 47.75 -19.28
N PRO A 774 2.33 47.76 -19.05
CA PRO A 774 3.14 46.57 -19.25
C PRO A 774 2.58 45.40 -18.42
N THR A 775 2.35 44.24 -19.05
CA THR A 775 1.73 43.06 -18.42
C THR A 775 2.48 41.79 -18.83
N LEU A 776 2.77 40.91 -17.87
CA LEU A 776 3.17 39.54 -18.17
C LEU A 776 1.91 38.71 -18.41
N ARG A 777 1.72 38.23 -19.64
CA ARG A 777 0.61 37.35 -20.02
C ARG A 777 1.14 35.95 -20.27
N THR A 778 0.51 34.92 -19.73
CA THR A 778 0.91 33.53 -19.99
C THR A 778 -0.32 32.63 -19.96
N GLN A 779 -0.23 31.48 -20.62
CA GLN A 779 -1.12 30.35 -20.38
C GLN A 779 -0.48 29.53 -19.27
N LEU A 780 -1.21 29.32 -18.18
CA LEU A 780 -0.78 28.43 -17.10
C LEU A 780 -1.80 27.32 -16.94
N MET A 781 -1.32 26.11 -16.79
CA MET A 781 -2.08 25.02 -16.21
C MET A 781 -1.39 24.68 -14.89
N TRP A 782 -2.13 24.69 -13.81
CA TRP A 782 -1.62 24.23 -12.53
C TRP A 782 -2.55 23.15 -12.01
N ASP A 783 -1.95 22.06 -11.57
CA ASP A 783 -2.59 21.01 -10.82
C ASP A 783 -1.73 20.79 -9.61
N THR A 784 -2.02 21.59 -8.58
CA THR A 784 -1.27 21.62 -7.34
C THR A 784 -2.16 21.23 -6.19
N GLU A 785 -1.55 20.90 -5.08
CA GLU A 785 -2.25 20.65 -3.83
C GLU A 785 -3.00 21.91 -3.33
N PRO A 786 -4.35 21.88 -3.21
CA PRO A 786 -5.13 23.09 -2.93
C PRO A 786 -4.91 23.68 -1.54
N GLY A 787 -4.39 24.91 -1.47
CA GLY A 787 -4.18 25.68 -0.23
C GLY A 787 -2.76 25.58 0.35
N TYR A 788 -1.85 24.96 -0.39
CA TYR A 788 -0.78 24.22 0.24
C TYR A 788 0.46 24.20 -0.65
N ASP A 789 0.33 23.67 -1.86
CA ASP A 789 1.30 23.88 -2.93
C ASP A 789 0.93 25.13 -3.70
N ASN A 790 1.91 25.97 -4.04
CA ASN A 790 1.65 27.31 -4.54
C ASN A 790 2.43 27.63 -5.81
N VAL A 791 1.71 28.14 -6.81
CA VAL A 791 2.32 28.83 -7.93
C VAL A 791 2.37 30.32 -7.62
N LEU A 792 3.57 30.89 -7.68
CA LEU A 792 3.82 32.31 -7.44
C LEU A 792 4.30 32.96 -8.72
N VAL A 793 3.85 34.19 -8.96
CA VAL A 793 4.52 35.08 -9.92
C VAL A 793 5.25 36.14 -9.13
N GLU A 794 6.53 35.88 -8.86
CA GLU A 794 7.42 36.76 -8.10
C GLU A 794 7.96 37.86 -9.02
N ALA A 795 8.16 39.06 -8.47
CA ALA A 795 8.78 40.18 -9.16
C ALA A 795 9.62 41.04 -8.22
N HIS A 796 10.74 41.57 -8.74
CA HIS A 796 11.58 42.57 -8.07
C HIS A 796 12.31 43.46 -9.09
N THR A 797 12.73 44.66 -8.66
CA THR A 797 13.63 45.49 -9.45
C THR A 797 14.98 44.76 -9.58
N ALA A 798 15.46 44.52 -10.80
CA ALA A 798 16.66 43.71 -11.02
C ALA A 798 17.86 44.18 -10.17
N GLY A 799 18.33 43.30 -9.26
CA GLY A 799 19.45 43.57 -8.35
C GLY A 799 19.07 44.27 -7.03
N ALA A 800 17.78 44.50 -6.78
CA ALA A 800 17.26 45.01 -5.52
C ALA A 800 16.65 43.88 -4.66
N ASP A 801 16.33 44.21 -3.41
CA ASP A 801 15.69 43.31 -2.45
C ASP A 801 14.23 43.76 -2.19
N ASP A 802 13.50 44.13 -3.24
CA ASP A 802 12.12 44.63 -3.20
C ASP A 802 11.11 43.59 -3.71
N TRP A 803 11.34 42.33 -3.35
CA TRP A 803 10.54 41.19 -3.79
C TRP A 803 9.08 41.28 -3.36
N THR A 804 8.16 41.02 -4.31
CA THR A 804 6.73 40.76 -4.06
C THR A 804 6.22 39.64 -4.96
N THR A 805 5.06 39.06 -4.63
CA THR A 805 4.28 38.27 -5.60
C THR A 805 3.16 39.11 -6.19
N LEU A 806 2.86 38.93 -7.48
CA LEU A 806 1.92 39.76 -8.24
C LEU A 806 0.51 39.17 -8.23
N PRO A 807 -0.54 39.99 -8.02
CA PRO A 807 -1.91 39.55 -8.23
C PRO A 807 -2.22 39.40 -9.73
N GLU A 808 -2.98 38.38 -10.07
CA GLU A 808 -3.51 38.13 -11.41
C GLU A 808 -4.79 38.98 -11.63
N ALA A 809 -4.89 39.61 -12.80
CA ALA A 809 -5.91 40.61 -13.11
C ALA A 809 -7.36 40.06 -13.17
N GLY A 810 -7.54 38.79 -13.55
CA GLY A 810 -8.80 38.06 -13.51
C GLY A 810 -9.21 37.53 -12.12
N GLY A 811 -8.36 37.71 -11.11
CA GLY A 811 -8.60 37.28 -9.74
C GLY A 811 -8.32 35.79 -9.49
N ALA A 812 -7.53 35.14 -10.36
CA ALA A 812 -7.12 33.75 -10.18
C ALA A 812 -6.25 33.58 -8.93
N THR A 813 -5.28 34.47 -8.71
CA THR A 813 -4.45 34.47 -7.50
C THR A 813 -5.26 34.88 -6.27
N LYS A 814 -4.96 34.29 -5.12
CA LYS A 814 -5.55 34.64 -3.83
C LYS A 814 -4.47 35.14 -2.88
N THR A 815 -4.88 35.98 -1.93
CA THR A 815 -4.03 36.40 -0.79
C THR A 815 -4.15 35.44 0.39
N ALA A 816 -4.84 34.32 0.24
CA ALA A 816 -4.89 33.28 1.27
C ALA A 816 -3.47 32.73 1.45
N VAL A 817 -2.96 32.77 2.67
CA VAL A 817 -1.65 32.19 2.98
C VAL A 817 -1.74 30.66 2.92
N PRO A 818 -0.63 29.96 2.62
CA PRO A 818 -0.57 28.51 2.66
C PRO A 818 -1.00 28.01 4.03
N ALA A 819 -1.77 26.93 4.08
CA ALA A 819 -2.29 26.40 5.34
C ALA A 819 -1.15 25.98 6.30
N GLU A 820 0.00 25.51 5.81
CA GLU A 820 1.13 25.19 6.69
C GLU A 820 2.01 26.41 7.04
N CYS A 821 1.71 27.59 6.49
CA CYS A 821 2.36 28.81 6.94
C CYS A 821 2.03 29.11 8.42
N GLY A 822 0.83 28.78 8.91
CA GLY A 822 0.45 28.97 10.30
C GLY A 822 1.24 28.11 11.29
N GLY A 823 1.62 26.89 10.90
CA GLY A 823 2.51 26.00 11.68
C GLY A 823 4.00 26.34 11.53
N GLY A 824 4.33 27.32 10.69
CA GLY A 824 5.67 27.85 10.46
C GLY A 824 6.61 26.97 9.65
N PHE A 825 6.22 25.74 9.35
CA PHE A 825 7.03 24.77 8.62
C PHE A 825 7.32 25.21 7.19
N TYR A 826 6.32 25.67 6.43
CA TYR A 826 6.49 26.07 5.03
C TYR A 826 7.52 27.20 4.87
N VAL A 827 7.58 28.10 5.85
CA VAL A 827 8.55 29.20 5.94
C VAL A 827 9.90 28.76 6.55
N ARG A 828 9.95 27.64 7.31
CA ARG A 828 11.21 27.03 7.79
C ARG A 828 11.91 26.25 6.68
N GLU A 829 11.14 25.49 5.91
CA GLU A 829 11.60 24.72 4.76
C GLU A 829 11.96 25.62 3.57
N HIS A 830 11.16 26.67 3.35
CA HIS A 830 11.46 27.69 2.36
C HIS A 830 11.63 29.08 3.00
N PRO A 831 12.78 29.37 3.63
CA PRO A 831 13.05 30.66 4.26
C PRO A 831 12.87 31.87 3.35
N TRP A 832 13.00 31.69 2.04
CA TRP A 832 12.76 32.73 1.03
C TRP A 832 11.34 33.28 1.06
N LEU A 833 10.34 32.50 1.51
CA LEU A 833 8.96 32.94 1.60
C LEU A 833 8.74 34.08 2.61
N LYS A 834 9.72 34.36 3.49
CA LYS A 834 9.71 35.51 4.42
C LYS A 834 9.67 36.87 3.72
N HIS A 835 9.95 36.93 2.42
CA HIS A 835 9.72 38.14 1.61
C HIS A 835 8.23 38.48 1.48
N TYR A 836 7.36 37.47 1.51
CA TYR A 836 5.93 37.57 1.19
C TYR A 836 5.01 37.21 2.36
N LEU A 837 5.49 36.38 3.28
CA LEU A 837 4.75 35.83 4.41
C LEU A 837 5.42 36.24 5.73
N THR A 838 4.60 36.58 6.73
CA THR A 838 5.07 36.79 8.11
C THR A 838 4.36 35.80 9.03
N LEU A 839 5.14 34.92 9.66
CA LEU A 839 4.70 34.04 10.74
C LEU A 839 4.80 34.78 12.08
N SER A 840 3.75 34.71 12.89
CA SER A 840 3.66 35.23 14.25
C SER A 840 2.92 34.24 15.16
N ASP A 841 2.91 34.51 16.47
CA ASP A 841 2.23 33.66 17.46
C ASP A 841 0.71 33.56 17.20
N ASP A 842 0.11 34.54 16.51
CA ASP A 842 -1.31 34.57 16.14
C ASP A 842 -1.58 33.99 14.73
N GLY A 843 -0.59 33.34 14.11
CA GLY A 843 -0.67 32.72 12.78
C GLY A 843 0.15 33.44 11.71
N CYS A 844 -0.15 33.15 10.44
CA CYS A 844 0.58 33.66 9.28
C CYS A 844 -0.20 34.73 8.50
N THR A 845 0.50 35.78 8.06
CA THR A 845 -0.09 36.90 7.30
C THR A 845 0.49 37.00 5.89
N ALA A 846 -0.34 37.47 4.95
CA ALA A 846 -0.04 37.59 3.52
C ALA A 846 0.85 38.81 3.17
N THR A 847 1.71 39.22 4.10
CA THR A 847 2.67 40.30 3.93
C THR A 847 3.96 39.92 4.62
N GLY A 848 5.08 40.02 3.91
CA GLY A 848 6.40 39.67 4.41
C GLY A 848 7.28 40.90 4.61
N SER A 849 8.58 40.63 4.68
CA SER A 849 9.61 41.66 4.91
C SER A 849 9.70 42.71 3.79
N THR A 850 9.37 42.35 2.55
CA THR A 850 9.55 43.21 1.37
C THR A 850 8.28 43.40 0.54
N GLY A 851 7.37 42.43 0.52
CA GLY A 851 6.20 42.47 -0.36
C GLY A 851 5.00 41.67 0.14
N SER A 852 4.03 41.51 -0.76
CA SER A 852 2.75 40.83 -0.46
C SER A 852 2.70 39.44 -1.07
N TRP A 853 1.83 38.59 -0.50
CA TRP A 853 1.54 37.24 -0.96
C TRP A 853 0.30 37.18 -1.85
N ASN A 854 0.47 36.57 -3.02
CA ASN A 854 -0.52 36.24 -4.04
C ASN A 854 -0.10 34.92 -4.67
N SER A 855 -0.94 33.89 -4.56
CA SER A 855 -0.64 32.56 -5.11
C SER A 855 -1.81 31.97 -5.89
N LEU A 856 -1.47 31.08 -6.82
CA LEU A 856 -2.40 30.10 -7.39
C LEU A 856 -2.21 28.78 -6.66
N THR A 857 -3.30 28.04 -6.46
CA THR A 857 -3.27 26.73 -5.82
C THR A 857 -4.49 25.90 -6.25
N GLY A 858 -4.41 24.58 -6.14
CA GLY A 858 -5.45 23.64 -6.55
C GLY A 858 -5.39 23.25 -8.03
N ALA A 859 -6.48 22.68 -8.54
CA ALA A 859 -6.58 22.31 -9.95
C ALA A 859 -7.24 23.42 -10.79
N SER A 860 -6.55 23.86 -11.83
CA SER A 860 -7.05 24.80 -12.84
C SER A 860 -8.10 24.21 -13.79
N GLY A 861 -8.26 22.88 -13.80
CA GLY A 861 -9.17 22.16 -14.70
C GLY A 861 -8.76 22.21 -16.19
N GLY A 862 -7.52 22.64 -16.47
CA GLY A 862 -6.98 22.86 -17.80
C GLY A 862 -6.32 24.24 -17.93
N TRP A 863 -5.84 24.57 -19.13
CA TRP A 863 -5.13 25.82 -19.40
C TRP A 863 -5.97 27.08 -19.12
N GLN A 864 -5.41 27.97 -18.32
CA GLN A 864 -5.97 29.29 -18.00
C GLN A 864 -5.04 30.38 -18.52
N ARG A 865 -5.62 31.37 -19.18
CA ARG A 865 -4.88 32.59 -19.50
C ARG A 865 -4.84 33.49 -18.27
N VAL A 866 -3.65 33.86 -17.85
CA VAL A 866 -3.40 34.74 -16.69
C VAL A 866 -2.62 35.99 -17.12
N ASP A 867 -2.97 37.13 -16.53
CA ASP A 867 -2.40 38.45 -16.85
C ASP A 867 -1.90 39.13 -15.54
N PHE A 868 -0.60 39.46 -15.44
CA PHE A 868 0.03 40.11 -14.27
C PHE A 868 0.57 41.50 -14.58
N ASP A 869 0.14 42.52 -13.82
CA ASP A 869 0.52 43.93 -14.06
C ASP A 869 1.97 44.22 -13.62
N LEU A 870 2.76 44.79 -14.53
CA LEU A 870 4.14 45.22 -14.30
C LEU A 870 4.30 46.74 -14.26
N SER A 871 3.20 47.50 -14.27
CA SER A 871 3.23 48.97 -14.34
C SER A 871 4.04 49.64 -13.21
N ALA A 872 4.13 48.99 -12.04
CA ALA A 872 4.95 49.45 -10.91
C ALA A 872 6.46 49.49 -11.22
N TYR A 873 6.91 48.76 -12.24
CA TYR A 873 8.29 48.66 -12.67
C TYR A 873 8.58 49.45 -13.96
N ALA A 874 7.62 50.23 -14.45
CA ALA A 874 7.83 51.12 -15.60
C ALA A 874 9.03 52.06 -15.37
N GLY A 875 9.92 52.16 -16.38
CA GLY A 875 11.18 52.91 -16.27
C GLY A 875 12.33 52.16 -15.59
N LYS A 876 12.16 50.88 -15.24
CA LYS A 876 13.18 50.03 -14.61
C LYS A 876 13.39 48.72 -15.37
N THR A 877 14.39 47.95 -14.97
CA THR A 877 14.51 46.54 -15.31
C THR A 877 13.91 45.71 -14.18
N VAL A 878 13.04 44.75 -14.50
CA VAL A 878 12.36 43.87 -13.53
C VAL A 878 12.74 42.43 -13.81
N GLU A 879 13.01 41.65 -12.77
CA GLU A 879 13.09 40.19 -12.91
C GLU A 879 11.80 39.58 -12.38
N VAL A 880 11.23 38.66 -13.16
CA VAL A 880 10.01 37.94 -12.85
C VAL A 880 10.27 36.44 -12.80
N SER A 881 9.60 35.74 -11.88
CA SER A 881 9.70 34.28 -11.74
C SER A 881 8.32 33.66 -11.71
N ILE A 882 8.07 32.64 -12.53
CA ILE A 882 6.97 31.70 -12.33
C ILE A 882 7.53 30.58 -11.46
N SER A 883 7.07 30.52 -10.22
CA SER A 883 7.63 29.66 -9.21
C SER A 883 6.63 28.64 -8.75
N TYR A 884 7.03 27.39 -8.66
CA TYR A 884 6.24 26.32 -8.06
C TYR A 884 6.91 25.93 -6.75
N VAL A 885 6.22 26.21 -5.65
CA VAL A 885 6.69 25.94 -4.29
C VAL A 885 5.83 24.82 -3.74
N THR A 886 6.47 23.70 -3.43
CA THR A 886 5.84 22.50 -2.90
C THR A 886 6.38 22.21 -1.53
N ASP A 887 5.55 21.65 -0.68
CA ASP A 887 6.04 21.06 0.55
C ASP A 887 6.39 19.57 0.30
N PRO A 888 6.86 18.84 1.32
CA PRO A 888 6.86 17.39 1.34
C PRO A 888 5.43 16.93 1.28
N GLY A 889 5.11 16.20 0.23
CA GLY A 889 3.90 16.56 -0.46
C GLY A 889 3.46 15.56 -1.50
N THR A 890 2.17 15.51 -1.72
CA THR A 890 1.57 14.55 -2.64
C THR A 890 0.72 15.43 -3.52
N GLY A 891 1.41 16.20 -4.35
CA GLY A 891 0.78 17.24 -5.13
C GLY A 891 -0.03 16.69 -6.29
N GLY A 892 -0.62 17.61 -7.04
CA GLY A 892 -1.11 17.28 -8.36
C GLY A 892 0.04 17.09 -9.36
N HIS A 893 -0.27 17.10 -10.64
CA HIS A 893 0.73 16.81 -11.68
C HIS A 893 1.79 17.93 -11.87
N GLY A 894 1.61 19.09 -11.22
CA GLY A 894 2.56 20.21 -11.20
C GLY A 894 2.07 21.45 -11.96
N VAL A 895 3.01 22.24 -12.46
CA VAL A 895 2.74 23.53 -13.13
C VAL A 895 3.29 23.54 -14.54
N LEU A 896 2.47 23.98 -15.48
CA LEU A 896 2.78 24.11 -16.90
C LEU A 896 2.62 25.57 -17.31
N ALA A 897 3.53 26.05 -18.16
CA ALA A 897 3.53 27.38 -18.72
C ALA A 897 3.75 27.33 -20.23
N ASP A 898 2.97 28.15 -20.96
CA ASP A 898 3.04 28.27 -22.41
C ASP A 898 2.60 29.68 -22.86
N ASP A 899 2.95 30.09 -24.07
CA ASP A 899 2.61 31.39 -24.69
C ASP A 899 2.94 32.63 -23.82
N ALA A 900 4.04 32.58 -23.06
CA ALA A 900 4.46 33.62 -22.13
C ALA A 900 4.95 34.88 -22.87
N SER A 901 4.24 35.99 -22.73
CA SER A 901 4.38 37.23 -23.51
C SER A 901 4.47 38.48 -22.64
N LEU A 902 5.26 39.46 -23.07
CA LEU A 902 5.21 40.82 -22.53
C LEU A 902 4.22 41.65 -23.35
N VAL A 903 3.14 42.13 -22.74
CA VAL A 903 2.15 42.98 -23.41
C VAL A 903 2.42 44.44 -23.06
N VAL A 904 2.62 45.29 -24.07
CA VAL A 904 2.81 46.75 -23.90
C VAL A 904 1.90 47.49 -24.87
N GLY A 905 1.09 48.43 -24.36
CA GLY A 905 0.10 49.17 -25.14
C GLY A 905 -0.96 48.25 -25.76
N GLY A 906 -1.27 47.13 -25.11
CA GLY A 906 -2.20 46.10 -25.61
C GLY A 906 -1.63 45.17 -26.69
N THR A 907 -0.35 45.33 -27.07
CA THR A 907 0.31 44.49 -28.08
C THR A 907 1.25 43.50 -27.39
N ALA A 908 1.08 42.19 -27.64
CA ALA A 908 2.01 41.17 -27.19
C ALA A 908 3.35 41.30 -27.94
N LYS A 909 4.44 41.26 -27.18
CA LYS A 909 5.83 41.29 -27.64
C LYS A 909 6.58 40.16 -26.94
N GLU A 910 7.65 39.69 -27.59
CA GLU A 910 8.58 38.72 -27.00
C GLU A 910 7.88 37.49 -26.39
N THR A 911 6.89 36.98 -27.13
CA THR A 911 6.14 35.76 -26.83
C THR A 911 7.06 34.55 -26.93
N GLU A 912 7.07 33.76 -25.88
CA GLU A 912 7.79 32.48 -25.80
C GLU A 912 6.79 31.36 -25.57
N GLY A 913 6.63 30.50 -26.59
CA GLY A 913 5.87 29.24 -26.50
C GLY A 913 6.77 28.04 -26.22
N PHE A 914 8.05 28.28 -25.88
CA PHE A 914 9.00 27.23 -25.49
C PHE A 914 9.27 26.17 -26.58
N GLU A 915 9.08 26.52 -27.86
CA GLU A 915 9.17 25.57 -28.99
C GLU A 915 10.60 25.11 -29.31
N THR A 916 11.61 25.93 -28.97
CA THR A 916 13.02 25.64 -29.32
C THR A 916 13.95 25.59 -28.11
N SER A 917 13.60 26.24 -27.00
CA SER A 917 14.32 26.24 -25.72
C SER A 917 13.42 26.89 -24.65
N LEU A 918 13.95 27.17 -23.46
CA LEU A 918 13.26 28.04 -22.49
C LEU A 918 13.29 29.53 -22.91
N GLY A 919 13.95 29.87 -24.02
CA GLY A 919 13.99 31.23 -24.56
C GLY A 919 14.71 32.21 -23.65
N ALA A 920 14.06 33.33 -23.36
CA ALA A 920 14.52 34.32 -22.40
C ALA A 920 14.32 33.88 -20.93
N TRP A 921 13.71 32.72 -20.69
CA TRP A 921 13.51 32.14 -19.36
C TRP A 921 14.62 31.16 -19.00
N LYS A 922 14.91 31.04 -17.70
CA LYS A 922 15.88 30.06 -17.15
C LYS A 922 15.30 29.40 -15.90
N ALA A 923 15.52 28.10 -15.76
CA ALA A 923 15.34 27.39 -14.50
C ALA A 923 16.45 27.83 -13.54
N ALA A 924 16.10 28.59 -12.50
CA ALA A 924 17.05 29.20 -11.59
C ALA A 924 17.36 28.35 -10.35
N GLY A 925 16.69 27.19 -10.20
CA GLY A 925 16.77 26.38 -9.00
C GLY A 925 16.17 27.04 -7.76
N PRO A 926 16.24 26.34 -6.62
CA PRO A 926 15.70 26.82 -5.36
C PRO A 926 16.41 28.10 -4.89
N PRO A 927 15.70 29.03 -4.26
CA PRO A 927 16.32 30.14 -3.55
C PRO A 927 17.15 29.65 -2.36
N ALA A 928 17.99 30.54 -1.82
CA ALA A 928 18.85 30.21 -0.70
C ALA A 928 18.05 29.73 0.52
N GLY A 929 18.46 28.57 1.06
CA GLY A 929 17.86 27.97 2.26
C GLY A 929 16.73 26.98 1.98
N SER A 930 16.33 26.75 0.73
CA SER A 930 15.36 25.70 0.36
C SER A 930 16.05 24.38 -0.05
N PRO A 931 15.38 23.22 0.08
CA PRO A 931 15.94 21.92 -0.29
C PRO A 931 16.32 21.83 -1.78
N ALA A 932 17.19 20.88 -2.12
CA ALA A 932 17.63 20.67 -3.49
C ALA A 932 16.50 20.09 -4.35
N VAL A 933 16.29 20.66 -5.53
CA VAL A 933 15.23 20.21 -6.44
C VAL A 933 15.71 18.98 -7.24
N LEU A 934 14.99 17.86 -7.13
CA LEU A 934 15.25 16.62 -7.88
C LEU A 934 14.86 16.72 -9.37
N LYS A 935 13.75 17.41 -9.67
CA LYS A 935 13.24 17.68 -11.03
C LYS A 935 12.81 19.15 -11.14
N ASP A 936 13.63 20.02 -11.73
CA ASP A 936 13.34 21.46 -11.89
C ASP A 936 12.55 21.75 -13.19
N TRP A 937 12.22 23.02 -13.44
CA TRP A 937 11.58 23.48 -14.67
C TRP A 937 12.35 22.98 -15.90
N SER A 938 11.64 22.30 -16.78
CA SER A 938 12.19 21.77 -18.01
C SER A 938 11.23 22.01 -19.18
N ARG A 939 11.78 21.98 -20.38
CA ARG A 939 10.99 22.03 -21.61
C ARG A 939 10.49 20.62 -21.91
N THR A 940 9.19 20.44 -22.05
CA THR A 940 8.56 19.14 -22.26
C THR A 940 7.44 19.19 -23.31
N GLY A 941 7.10 18.03 -23.87
CA GLY A 941 5.84 17.82 -24.58
C GLY A 941 4.71 17.50 -23.58
N ALA A 942 3.75 16.65 -23.94
CA ALA A 942 2.76 16.19 -22.97
C ALA A 942 3.41 15.36 -21.84
N LEU A 943 3.09 15.67 -20.57
CA LEU A 943 3.69 15.02 -19.41
C LEU A 943 3.13 13.63 -19.14
N PHE A 944 1.79 13.51 -19.17
CA PHE A 944 1.08 12.26 -18.95
C PHE A 944 0.27 11.96 -20.20
N GLN A 945 0.53 10.81 -20.81
CA GLN A 945 -0.31 10.33 -21.89
C GLN A 945 -1.41 9.48 -21.27
N THR A 946 -2.61 10.04 -21.22
CA THR A 946 -3.79 9.24 -20.91
C THR A 946 -4.35 8.67 -22.20
N HIS A 947 -4.86 7.45 -22.16
CA HIS A 947 -5.38 6.79 -23.35
C HIS A 947 -6.84 6.37 -23.15
N GLY A 948 -7.65 6.46 -24.20
CA GLY A 948 -9.04 5.94 -24.18
C GLY A 948 -9.12 4.41 -24.29
N ALA A 949 -7.98 3.76 -24.48
CA ALA A 949 -7.83 2.31 -24.53
C ALA A 949 -6.40 1.90 -24.15
N VAL A 950 -6.25 0.70 -23.61
CA VAL A 950 -4.97 0.08 -23.27
C VAL A 950 -4.94 -1.33 -23.84
N THR A 951 -3.75 -1.81 -24.22
CA THR A 951 -3.52 -3.19 -24.67
C THR A 951 -2.35 -3.81 -23.92
N THR A 952 -2.51 -5.07 -23.52
CA THR A 952 -1.42 -6.00 -23.17
C THR A 952 -1.30 -7.08 -24.25
N ASP A 953 -0.48 -8.09 -24.05
CA ASP A 953 -0.39 -9.23 -24.97
C ASP A 953 -1.70 -10.06 -24.98
N ASP A 954 -2.42 -10.09 -23.85
CA ASP A 954 -3.62 -10.93 -23.67
C ASP A 954 -4.92 -10.13 -23.49
N THR A 955 -4.83 -8.80 -23.33
CA THR A 955 -6.01 -7.97 -23.08
C THR A 955 -6.12 -6.72 -23.95
N VAL A 956 -7.36 -6.33 -24.21
CA VAL A 956 -7.72 -5.02 -24.77
C VAL A 956 -8.74 -4.39 -23.84
N LEU A 957 -8.40 -3.25 -23.25
CA LEU A 957 -9.30 -2.45 -22.43
C LEU A 957 -9.78 -1.23 -23.23
N LEU A 958 -11.09 -1.08 -23.36
CA LEU A 958 -11.74 0.08 -23.98
C LEU A 958 -12.52 0.86 -22.90
N GLY A 959 -12.22 2.15 -22.73
CA GLY A 959 -12.90 3.02 -21.77
C GLY A 959 -14.32 3.44 -22.16
N PHE A 960 -14.93 2.71 -23.08
CA PHE A 960 -16.29 2.93 -23.54
C PHE A 960 -16.83 1.61 -24.10
N GLY A 961 -18.14 1.42 -23.98
CA GLY A 961 -18.81 0.30 -24.63
C GLY A 961 -19.05 0.51 -26.13
N LEU A 962 -19.18 -0.58 -26.88
CA LEU A 962 -19.51 -0.54 -28.31
C LEU A 962 -20.88 0.09 -28.57
N GLU A 963 -21.76 0.17 -27.58
CA GLU A 963 -23.04 0.86 -27.69
C GLU A 963 -22.90 2.35 -28.03
N HIS A 964 -21.76 2.96 -27.74
CA HIS A 964 -21.46 4.36 -28.05
C HIS A 964 -20.91 4.58 -29.46
N VAL A 965 -20.41 3.52 -30.12
CA VAL A 965 -19.88 3.62 -31.47
C VAL A 965 -21.04 3.69 -32.46
N ALA A 966 -21.13 4.77 -33.23
CA ALA A 966 -22.36 5.16 -33.94
C ALA A 966 -22.87 4.10 -34.93
N THR A 967 -22.01 3.56 -35.81
CA THR A 967 -22.43 2.66 -36.89
C THR A 967 -22.02 1.21 -36.64
N ALA A 968 -22.76 0.27 -37.23
CA ALA A 968 -22.40 -1.15 -37.18
C ALA A 968 -21.07 -1.45 -37.89
N ALA A 969 -20.75 -0.69 -38.94
CA ALA A 969 -19.49 -0.81 -39.66
C ALA A 969 -18.31 -0.39 -38.78
N ASP A 970 -18.45 0.71 -38.03
CA ASP A 970 -17.41 1.19 -37.12
C ASP A 970 -17.23 0.24 -35.94
N ARG A 971 -18.32 -0.28 -35.35
CA ARG A 971 -18.25 -1.34 -34.32
C ARG A 971 -17.47 -2.55 -34.82
N ALA A 972 -17.77 -3.01 -36.03
CA ALA A 972 -17.05 -4.12 -36.65
C ALA A 972 -15.58 -3.78 -36.94
N ALA A 973 -15.26 -2.54 -37.35
CA ALA A 973 -13.90 -2.12 -37.61
C ALA A 973 -13.05 -2.05 -36.32
N LEU A 974 -13.60 -1.49 -35.24
CA LEU A 974 -12.93 -1.44 -33.94
C LEU A 974 -12.72 -2.85 -33.37
N MET A 975 -13.76 -3.69 -33.38
CA MET A 975 -13.65 -5.08 -32.93
C MET A 975 -12.60 -5.88 -33.73
N ARG A 976 -12.46 -5.61 -35.04
CA ARG A 976 -11.41 -6.23 -35.86
C ARG A 976 -10.01 -5.92 -35.33
N LYS A 977 -9.80 -4.67 -34.90
CA LYS A 977 -8.52 -4.21 -34.36
C LYS A 977 -8.22 -4.83 -33.01
N ALA A 978 -9.21 -4.84 -32.12
CA ALA A 978 -9.09 -5.49 -30.82
C ALA A 978 -8.84 -7.00 -30.92
N LEU A 979 -9.46 -7.70 -31.87
CA LEU A 979 -9.15 -9.12 -32.11
C LEU A 979 -7.74 -9.31 -32.67
N ALA A 980 -7.32 -8.45 -33.61
CA ALA A 980 -6.00 -8.56 -34.22
C ALA A 980 -4.86 -8.28 -33.24
N SER A 981 -5.06 -7.41 -32.24
CA SER A 981 -4.06 -7.14 -31.21
C SER A 981 -3.84 -8.31 -30.26
N LEU A 982 -4.82 -9.20 -30.14
CA LEU A 982 -4.72 -10.41 -29.33
C LEU A 982 -4.11 -11.58 -30.11
N ASP A 983 -4.15 -11.57 -31.45
CA ASP A 983 -3.71 -12.68 -32.32
C ASP A 983 -2.20 -12.68 -32.64
N VAL A 984 -1.37 -12.03 -31.82
CA VAL A 984 0.08 -11.82 -32.05
C VAL A 984 0.92 -13.06 -31.75
#